data_AF-A0A8C7RD32-F1
#
_entry.id   AF-A0A8C7RD32-F1
#
_cell.length_a   1.000
_cell.length_b   1.000
_cell.length_c   1.000
_cell.angle_alpha   90.00
_cell.angle_beta   90.00
_cell.angle_gamma   90.00
#
_symmetry.space_group_name_H-M   'P 1'
#
loop_
_entity.id
_entity.type
_entity.pdbx_description
1 polymer ?
#
loop_
_entity_poly.entity_id
_entity_poly.type
_entity_poly.pdbx_seq_one_letter_code
_entity_poly.pdbx_strand_id
1 'polypeptide(L)'
;MCHSLLGPFAFGSNVNFVVGNNGSGKSAVLTALMVGLGGKATTTNRGSSLKGFVKEGESSADVSITLRNKGRDAYKPEVFGQAIIVDLKITREGMRTYKLKSKAGHLVSAKKDELLAILDHFNIQVDNPVSMLTQEMSKHFLHSKGEGDKYRFFMKATQLEQMKEDYTYIITTKNVTLDTVEKHEECLEGLKRKYLEKEDRVKSLASLDDMHSKLEELKNQMAWALVRGSSIPSKYESKSAKVVEAEKKYKGIREQLEAITVRVQQLEPQSAELKNEAQMLLYPRIPQSLLNTRGLRSMEAIRRKLQTMEGSRSDRLRRFGEKMPALLAAIEDADRKGQFRKKPVGPLGYCIRLKDHEQALAVEKCLGSLMVAFTCDNHEDEKLLQGLMRGYYQGGRRPQIITCQFFNRVHDTSRRAVNHPDYPSVLQSLEIEDPVVANCLIDQRGIETILLIKVGFHFCGSNPSVLMQGRQPPRNCYQAFTKEGDQCYNNRYYSNDQRRCDYLSRDISAGRAESEEARRKMAQLKASWEEVEQRYRQHKDSISTVAEEAEPIKEELSKSDQDVEKSKHHKKHYEDKRKVHINTIQALKASLDLKEQELTVLKATEICPERSEVRRTARSLDSEISRLKLKISTQQDQQGDREEVIRQYQEALENYSNINQQVKCLKRFIQVLCKIMDDRHRVYTELRRFLSVRCKMYFDSMLSQRGYIGKMMFEHKNETLSISVQPGVGDKAALSDMRSLSGGERSFSTVCFVLSLWAIAEAPFRALDEFDVYMDMVNRRISMDMMLKIASSQRYRQFIFLTPQSMSSLPVNNLIRILRLKDPDRGQTALPFGQRNEEEEEEE
;
A
#
# COMPACT_ATOMS: atom_id res chain seq x y z
N MET A 1 -22.86 -9.06 -32.85
CA MET A 1 -21.93 -9.63 -33.87
C MET A 1 -22.74 -10.15 -35.06
N CYS A 2 -22.16 -10.26 -36.26
CA CYS A 2 -22.92 -10.61 -37.48
C CYS A 2 -22.94 -12.11 -37.81
N HIS A 3 -22.08 -12.91 -37.18
CA HIS A 3 -21.80 -14.28 -37.59
C HIS A 3 -22.54 -15.29 -36.73
N SER A 4 -23.23 -16.25 -37.34
CA SER A 4 -23.84 -17.40 -36.64
C SER A 4 -22.80 -18.44 -36.23
N LEU A 5 -21.81 -18.70 -37.08
CA LEU A 5 -20.71 -19.62 -36.81
C LEU A 5 -19.45 -19.16 -37.56
N LEU A 6 -18.39 -18.83 -36.82
CA LEU A 6 -17.09 -18.42 -37.37
C LEU A 6 -16.08 -19.57 -37.45
N GLY A 7 -16.12 -20.49 -36.49
CA GLY A 7 -15.17 -21.60 -36.35
C GLY A 7 -15.66 -22.93 -36.92
N PRO A 8 -14.89 -24.01 -36.75
CA PRO A 8 -13.69 -24.12 -35.90
C PRO A 8 -12.40 -23.61 -36.57
N PHE A 9 -11.54 -22.94 -35.77
CA PHE A 9 -10.20 -22.55 -36.20
C PHE A 9 -9.14 -23.47 -35.58
N ALA A 10 -8.50 -24.29 -36.39
CA ALA A 10 -7.36 -25.07 -35.96
C ALA A 10 -6.08 -24.25 -36.14
N PHE A 11 -5.61 -23.58 -35.08
CA PHE A 11 -4.31 -22.89 -35.13
C PHE A 11 -3.14 -23.88 -35.13
N GLY A 12 -2.10 -23.59 -35.90
CA GLY A 12 -0.78 -24.21 -35.82
C GLY A 12 0.01 -23.75 -34.60
N SER A 13 1.14 -24.39 -34.33
CA SER A 13 1.88 -24.22 -33.07
C SER A 13 2.71 -22.94 -32.96
N ASN A 14 3.00 -22.25 -34.08
CA ASN A 14 3.84 -21.06 -34.10
C ASN A 14 3.16 -19.91 -34.85
N VAL A 15 3.31 -19.76 -36.17
CA VAL A 15 2.71 -18.64 -36.92
C VAL A 15 1.38 -19.02 -37.54
N ASN A 16 0.38 -18.15 -37.34
CA ASN A 16 -0.96 -18.31 -37.88
C ASN A 16 -1.40 -17.02 -38.56
N PHE A 17 -1.79 -17.10 -39.83
CA PHE A 17 -2.42 -16.02 -40.55
C PHE A 17 -3.91 -16.29 -40.70
N VAL A 18 -4.74 -15.34 -40.32
CA VAL A 18 -6.19 -15.36 -40.58
C VAL A 18 -6.48 -14.30 -41.62
N VAL A 19 -6.82 -14.74 -42.83
CA VAL A 19 -6.95 -13.89 -44.03
C VAL A 19 -8.39 -13.86 -44.49
N GLY A 20 -8.90 -12.69 -44.89
CA GLY A 20 -10.24 -12.57 -45.48
C GLY A 20 -10.60 -11.12 -45.76
N ASN A 21 -11.56 -10.89 -46.68
CA ASN A 21 -11.96 -9.54 -47.05
C ASN A 21 -12.54 -8.75 -45.85
N ASN A 22 -12.62 -7.42 -45.99
CA ASN A 22 -13.24 -6.58 -44.96
C ASN A 22 -14.69 -7.04 -44.71
N GLY A 23 -15.09 -7.11 -43.44
CA GLY A 23 -16.40 -7.65 -43.04
C GLY A 23 -16.48 -9.19 -42.90
N SER A 24 -15.45 -9.95 -43.28
CA SER A 24 -15.46 -11.43 -43.18
C SER A 24 -15.45 -11.99 -41.74
N GLY A 25 -15.28 -11.14 -40.73
CA GLY A 25 -15.20 -11.56 -39.32
C GLY A 25 -13.80 -11.84 -38.78
N LYS A 26 -12.73 -11.33 -39.41
CA LYS A 26 -11.35 -11.40 -38.89
C LYS A 26 -11.25 -10.93 -37.44
N SER A 27 -11.54 -9.65 -37.20
CA SER A 27 -11.50 -9.07 -35.85
C SER A 27 -12.41 -9.78 -34.85
N ALA A 28 -13.49 -10.44 -35.33
CA ALA A 28 -14.37 -11.22 -34.48
C ALA A 28 -13.68 -12.43 -33.84
N VAL A 29 -12.70 -13.04 -34.53
CA VAL A 29 -11.86 -14.11 -33.98
C VAL A 29 -11.04 -13.58 -32.80
N LEU A 30 -10.43 -12.40 -32.95
CA LEU A 30 -9.67 -11.77 -31.87
C LEU A 30 -10.56 -11.41 -30.67
N THR A 31 -11.72 -10.80 -30.94
CA THR A 31 -12.72 -10.47 -29.91
C THR A 31 -13.18 -11.72 -29.16
N ALA A 32 -13.43 -12.83 -29.86
CA ALA A 32 -13.82 -14.10 -29.25
C ALA A 32 -12.71 -14.65 -28.34
N LEU A 33 -11.44 -14.59 -28.77
CA LEU A 33 -10.31 -15.01 -27.94
C LEU A 33 -10.19 -14.15 -26.67
N MET A 34 -10.27 -12.83 -26.79
CA MET A 34 -10.17 -11.91 -25.64
C MET A 34 -11.29 -12.15 -24.63
N VAL A 35 -12.54 -12.21 -25.10
CA VAL A 35 -13.72 -12.36 -24.23
C VAL A 35 -13.80 -13.77 -23.65
N GLY A 36 -13.53 -14.81 -24.46
CA GLY A 36 -13.52 -16.22 -24.05
C GLY A 36 -12.51 -16.52 -22.93
N LEU A 37 -11.38 -15.81 -22.92
CA LEU A 37 -10.34 -15.91 -21.89
C LEU A 37 -10.50 -14.85 -20.79
N GLY A 38 -11.70 -14.34 -20.54
CA GLY A 38 -11.97 -13.51 -19.35
C GLY A 38 -11.91 -11.99 -19.55
N GLY A 39 -11.51 -11.50 -20.72
CA GLY A 39 -11.39 -10.08 -21.03
C GLY A 39 -12.71 -9.30 -20.91
N LYS A 40 -12.60 -8.00 -20.65
CA LYS A 40 -13.76 -7.09 -20.60
C LYS A 40 -14.18 -6.69 -22.03
N ALA A 41 -15.46 -6.44 -22.23
CA ALA A 41 -15.98 -5.98 -23.52
C ALA A 41 -15.26 -4.71 -24.01
N THR A 42 -15.08 -3.75 -23.09
CA THR A 42 -14.37 -2.49 -23.35
C THR A 42 -12.94 -2.68 -23.83
N THR A 43 -12.23 -3.73 -23.39
CA THR A 43 -10.84 -3.96 -23.82
C THR A 43 -10.73 -4.36 -25.29
N THR A 44 -11.81 -4.91 -25.85
CA THR A 44 -11.83 -5.34 -27.26
C THR A 44 -11.93 -4.18 -28.25
N ASN A 45 -12.30 -2.97 -27.77
CA ASN A 45 -12.69 -1.82 -28.58
C ASN A 45 -13.79 -2.06 -29.63
N ARG A 46 -14.51 -3.19 -29.55
CA ARG A 46 -15.60 -3.52 -30.48
C ARG A 46 -16.97 -3.52 -29.81
N GLY A 47 -17.04 -3.28 -28.49
CA GLY A 47 -18.29 -3.22 -27.76
C GLY A 47 -18.15 -2.68 -26.34
N SER A 48 -19.13 -1.90 -25.88
CA SER A 48 -19.17 -1.36 -24.51
C SER A 48 -19.68 -2.38 -23.48
N SER A 49 -20.37 -3.44 -23.92
CA SER A 49 -20.96 -4.45 -23.06
C SER A 49 -21.03 -5.82 -23.76
N LEU A 50 -21.02 -6.90 -22.97
CA LEU A 50 -21.02 -8.28 -23.50
C LEU A 50 -22.27 -8.61 -24.31
N LYS A 51 -23.42 -7.99 -24.01
CA LYS A 51 -24.66 -8.16 -24.79
C LYS A 51 -24.49 -7.79 -26.26
N GLY A 52 -23.59 -6.84 -26.59
CA GLY A 52 -23.31 -6.45 -27.97
C GLY A 52 -22.59 -7.53 -28.79
N PHE A 53 -22.03 -8.55 -28.12
CA PHE A 53 -21.39 -9.66 -28.79
C PHE A 53 -22.35 -10.79 -29.18
N VAL A 54 -23.55 -10.82 -28.59
CA VAL A 54 -24.61 -11.74 -29.04
C VAL A 54 -25.08 -11.30 -30.42
N LYS A 55 -25.33 -12.26 -31.32
CA LYS A 55 -25.85 -11.97 -32.66
C LYS A 55 -27.27 -11.45 -32.55
N GLU A 56 -27.63 -10.48 -33.38
CA GLU A 56 -28.99 -9.94 -33.39
C GLU A 56 -29.99 -11.04 -33.77
N GLY A 57 -31.10 -11.12 -33.04
CA GLY A 57 -32.10 -12.19 -33.15
C GLY A 57 -31.80 -13.45 -32.32
N GLU A 58 -30.59 -13.61 -31.79
CA GLU A 58 -30.20 -14.80 -31.01
C GLU A 58 -30.31 -14.58 -29.49
N SER A 59 -30.52 -15.66 -28.73
CA SER A 59 -30.61 -15.61 -27.26
C SER A 59 -29.26 -15.66 -26.54
N SER A 60 -28.24 -16.23 -27.20
CA SER A 60 -26.91 -16.38 -26.62
C SER A 60 -25.82 -16.50 -27.68
N ALA A 61 -24.58 -16.23 -27.28
CA ALA A 61 -23.37 -16.53 -28.04
C ALA A 61 -22.48 -17.48 -27.25
N ASP A 62 -21.93 -18.48 -27.93
CA ASP A 62 -21.03 -19.47 -27.35
C ASP A 62 -19.63 -19.32 -27.95
N VAL A 63 -18.61 -19.39 -27.10
CA VAL A 63 -17.19 -19.35 -27.48
C VAL A 63 -16.49 -20.53 -26.81
N SER A 64 -15.78 -21.34 -27.59
CA SER A 64 -15.00 -22.46 -27.07
C SER A 64 -13.54 -22.31 -27.49
N ILE A 65 -12.63 -22.35 -26.51
CA ILE A 65 -11.19 -22.19 -26.70
C ILE A 65 -10.48 -23.38 -26.09
N THR A 66 -9.62 -24.04 -26.88
CA THR A 66 -8.80 -25.15 -26.39
C THR A 66 -7.38 -24.69 -26.16
N LEU A 67 -6.92 -24.75 -24.90
CA LEU A 67 -5.54 -24.48 -24.50
C LEU A 67 -4.73 -25.77 -24.45
N ARG A 68 -3.50 -25.71 -24.92
CA ARG A 68 -2.55 -26.83 -24.83
C ARG A 68 -2.05 -26.95 -23.38
N ASN A 69 -2.24 -28.12 -22.76
CA ASN A 69 -1.81 -28.40 -21.39
C ASN A 69 -0.78 -29.54 -21.36
N LYS A 70 0.43 -29.29 -21.87
CA LYS A 70 1.48 -30.31 -22.01
C LYS A 70 2.83 -29.77 -21.57
N GLY A 71 3.71 -30.66 -21.12
CA GLY A 71 5.07 -30.32 -20.71
C GLY A 71 5.20 -30.26 -19.19
N ARG A 72 6.34 -29.74 -18.72
CA ARG A 72 6.64 -29.63 -17.28
C ARG A 72 5.76 -28.60 -16.58
N ASP A 73 5.31 -27.60 -17.32
CA ASP A 73 4.47 -26.50 -16.80
C ASP A 73 2.97 -26.73 -17.05
N ALA A 74 2.55 -27.98 -17.22
CA ALA A 74 1.11 -28.29 -17.38
C ALA A 74 0.35 -27.94 -16.08
N TYR A 75 -0.80 -27.29 -16.22
CA TYR A 75 -1.70 -26.96 -15.12
C TYR A 75 -2.59 -28.16 -14.78
N LYS A 76 -2.44 -28.71 -13.56
CA LYS A 76 -3.22 -29.85 -13.05
C LYS A 76 -3.44 -30.96 -14.10
N PRO A 77 -2.36 -31.52 -14.70
CA PRO A 77 -2.45 -32.47 -15.81
C PRO A 77 -3.24 -33.74 -15.45
N GLU A 78 -3.28 -34.12 -14.18
CA GLU A 78 -4.08 -35.23 -13.64
C GLU A 78 -5.58 -34.98 -13.75
N VAL A 79 -6.04 -33.72 -13.70
CA VAL A 79 -7.46 -33.36 -13.75
C VAL A 79 -7.89 -32.99 -15.17
N PHE A 80 -7.14 -32.09 -15.81
CA PHE A 80 -7.52 -31.58 -17.14
C PHE A 80 -6.98 -32.43 -18.29
N GLY A 81 -5.95 -33.25 -18.04
CA GLY A 81 -5.25 -33.98 -19.08
C GLY A 81 -4.42 -33.04 -19.96
N GLN A 82 -4.19 -33.46 -21.21
CA GLN A 82 -3.27 -32.79 -22.12
C GLN A 82 -3.82 -31.50 -22.80
N ALA A 83 -5.08 -31.15 -22.54
CA ALA A 83 -5.72 -29.96 -23.08
C ALA A 83 -6.81 -29.47 -22.12
N ILE A 84 -6.96 -28.15 -22.04
CA ILE A 84 -8.00 -27.48 -21.24
C ILE A 84 -8.97 -26.82 -22.22
N ILE A 85 -10.25 -27.16 -22.13
CA ILE A 85 -11.30 -26.56 -22.96
C ILE A 85 -12.04 -25.52 -22.12
N VAL A 86 -12.01 -24.27 -22.56
CA VAL A 86 -12.69 -23.14 -21.95
C VAL A 86 -13.92 -22.83 -22.80
N ASP A 87 -15.09 -23.21 -22.30
CA ASP A 87 -16.37 -22.82 -22.90
C ASP A 87 -16.94 -21.61 -22.17
N LEU A 88 -17.28 -20.58 -22.91
CA LEU A 88 -17.97 -19.39 -22.45
C LEU A 88 -19.32 -19.28 -23.16
N LYS A 89 -20.39 -19.13 -22.39
CA LYS A 89 -21.70 -18.72 -22.87
C LYS A 89 -22.00 -17.29 -22.43
N ILE A 90 -22.44 -16.45 -23.36
CA ILE A 90 -22.88 -15.08 -23.13
C ILE A 90 -24.36 -15.00 -23.47
N THR A 91 -25.21 -14.58 -22.52
CA THR A 91 -26.64 -14.40 -22.76
C THR A 91 -26.96 -13.00 -23.28
N ARG A 92 -28.15 -12.80 -23.84
CA ARG A 92 -28.61 -11.48 -24.34
C ARG A 92 -28.66 -10.40 -23.25
N GLU A 93 -28.83 -10.80 -21.99
CA GLU A 93 -28.77 -9.93 -20.81
C GLU A 93 -27.32 -9.53 -20.47
N GLY A 94 -26.32 -10.13 -21.12
CA GLY A 94 -24.90 -9.89 -20.88
C GLY A 94 -24.31 -10.72 -19.75
N MET A 95 -25.00 -11.78 -19.29
CA MET A 95 -24.49 -12.70 -18.27
C MET A 95 -23.46 -13.65 -18.89
N ARG A 96 -22.37 -13.90 -18.16
CA ARG A 96 -21.30 -14.82 -18.57
C ARG A 96 -21.35 -16.12 -17.77
N THR A 97 -21.22 -17.25 -18.43
CA THR A 97 -21.14 -18.58 -17.79
C THR A 97 -19.97 -19.36 -18.36
N TYR A 98 -19.05 -19.79 -17.49
CA TYR A 98 -17.90 -20.59 -17.88
C TYR A 98 -18.13 -22.08 -17.60
N LYS A 99 -17.59 -22.92 -18.48
CA LYS A 99 -17.43 -24.36 -18.26
C LYS A 99 -16.01 -24.75 -18.67
N LEU A 100 -15.18 -25.07 -17.69
CA LEU A 100 -13.81 -25.52 -17.87
C LEU A 100 -13.81 -27.04 -17.89
N LYS A 101 -13.39 -27.61 -19.02
CA LYS A 101 -13.46 -29.06 -19.27
C LYS A 101 -12.07 -29.65 -19.52
N SER A 102 -11.92 -30.92 -19.18
CA SER A 102 -10.74 -31.71 -19.55
C SER A 102 -10.74 -32.05 -21.04
N LYS A 103 -9.62 -32.58 -21.55
CA LYS A 103 -9.53 -33.08 -22.93
C LYS A 103 -10.64 -34.07 -23.31
N ALA A 104 -11.12 -34.86 -22.35
CA ALA A 104 -12.20 -35.83 -22.55
C ALA A 104 -13.61 -35.19 -22.55
N GLY A 105 -13.71 -33.88 -22.36
CA GLY A 105 -14.98 -33.14 -22.33
C GLY A 105 -15.66 -33.10 -20.96
N HIS A 106 -15.07 -33.72 -19.93
CA HIS A 106 -15.61 -33.71 -18.57
C HIS A 106 -15.51 -32.32 -17.95
N LEU A 107 -16.61 -31.84 -17.35
CA LEU A 107 -16.62 -30.58 -16.62
C LEU A 107 -15.78 -30.70 -15.33
N VAL A 108 -14.75 -29.87 -15.22
CA VAL A 108 -13.87 -29.79 -14.06
C VAL A 108 -14.29 -28.64 -13.14
N SER A 109 -14.61 -27.47 -13.69
CA SER A 109 -15.03 -26.30 -12.92
C SER A 109 -15.87 -25.34 -13.75
N ALA A 110 -16.77 -24.60 -13.10
CA ALA A 110 -17.53 -23.51 -13.69
C ALA A 110 -17.18 -22.13 -13.08
N LYS A 111 -16.21 -22.09 -12.16
CA LYS A 111 -15.83 -20.87 -11.44
C LYS A 111 -14.88 -20.01 -12.28
N LYS A 112 -15.12 -18.70 -12.30
CA LYS A 112 -14.23 -17.74 -12.96
C LYS A 112 -12.84 -17.71 -12.33
N ASP A 113 -12.73 -17.91 -11.02
CA ASP A 113 -11.44 -17.87 -10.31
C ASP A 113 -10.49 -18.99 -10.77
N GLU A 114 -11.04 -20.18 -11.11
CA GLU A 114 -10.24 -21.27 -11.67
C GLU A 114 -9.73 -20.91 -13.08
N LEU A 115 -10.54 -20.22 -13.90
CA LEU A 115 -10.08 -19.69 -15.18
C LEU A 115 -8.95 -18.68 -14.98
N LEU A 116 -9.10 -17.76 -14.02
CA LEU A 116 -8.04 -16.78 -13.71
C LEU A 116 -6.75 -17.46 -13.26
N ALA A 117 -6.83 -18.52 -12.43
CA ALA A 117 -5.67 -19.31 -12.04
C ALA A 117 -4.99 -20.01 -13.22
N ILE A 118 -5.77 -20.56 -14.17
CA ILE A 118 -5.23 -21.16 -15.40
C ILE A 118 -4.49 -20.12 -16.25
N LEU A 119 -5.09 -18.92 -16.41
CA LEU A 119 -4.49 -17.85 -17.19
C LEU A 119 -3.21 -17.31 -16.55
N ASP A 120 -3.21 -17.14 -15.22
CA ASP A 120 -2.03 -16.72 -14.45
C ASP A 120 -0.90 -17.74 -14.55
N HIS A 121 -1.22 -19.04 -14.38
CA HIS A 121 -0.25 -20.14 -14.51
C HIS A 121 0.42 -20.19 -15.89
N PHE A 122 -0.34 -19.94 -16.97
CA PHE A 122 0.20 -19.88 -18.33
C PHE A 122 0.72 -18.49 -18.73
N ASN A 123 0.65 -17.48 -17.85
CA ASN A 123 0.98 -16.08 -18.14
C ASN A 123 0.21 -15.54 -19.38
N ILE A 124 -1.07 -15.91 -19.52
CA ILE A 124 -1.96 -15.43 -20.58
C ILE A 124 -2.58 -14.10 -20.16
N GLN A 125 -2.22 -13.03 -20.87
CA GLN A 125 -2.66 -11.67 -20.54
C GLN A 125 -3.52 -11.08 -21.66
N VAL A 126 -4.84 -11.21 -21.53
CA VAL A 126 -5.80 -10.73 -22.53
C VAL A 126 -5.94 -9.20 -22.56
N ASP A 127 -5.67 -8.53 -21.44
CA ASP A 127 -5.77 -7.07 -21.32
C ASP A 127 -4.42 -6.36 -21.57
N ASN A 128 -3.36 -7.11 -21.89
CA ASN A 128 -2.06 -6.58 -22.24
C ASN A 128 -1.99 -6.29 -23.76
N PRO A 129 -1.80 -5.02 -24.16
CA PRO A 129 -1.81 -4.63 -25.58
C PRO A 129 -0.64 -5.20 -26.40
N VAL A 130 0.42 -5.68 -25.76
CA VAL A 130 1.52 -6.39 -26.43
C VAL A 130 1.14 -7.81 -26.80
N SER A 131 0.29 -8.46 -26.00
CA SER A 131 -0.24 -9.79 -26.27
C SER A 131 -1.38 -9.73 -27.28
N MET A 132 -2.30 -8.77 -27.13
CA MET A 132 -3.47 -8.61 -27.98
C MET A 132 -3.53 -7.18 -28.53
N LEU A 133 -3.05 -6.98 -29.75
CA LEU A 133 -3.05 -5.68 -30.41
C LEU A 133 -4.24 -5.58 -31.37
N THR A 134 -5.28 -4.86 -30.95
CA THR A 134 -6.45 -4.58 -31.79
C THR A 134 -6.15 -3.49 -32.82
N GLN A 135 -6.94 -3.44 -33.89
CA GLN A 135 -6.80 -2.44 -34.96
C GLN A 135 -6.86 -0.99 -34.42
N GLU A 136 -7.74 -0.70 -33.47
CA GLU A 136 -7.86 0.64 -32.90
C GLU A 136 -6.69 0.98 -31.96
N MET A 137 -6.16 -0.02 -31.24
CA MET A 137 -4.99 0.20 -30.37
C MET A 137 -3.74 0.47 -31.19
N SER A 138 -3.51 -0.27 -32.28
CA SER A 138 -2.35 -0.02 -33.16
C SER A 138 -2.40 1.39 -33.78
N LYS A 139 -3.61 1.89 -34.10
CA LYS A 139 -3.82 3.27 -34.53
C LYS A 139 -3.56 4.25 -33.39
N HIS A 140 -4.36 4.28 -32.34
CA HIS A 140 -4.32 5.39 -31.38
C HIS A 140 -3.06 5.43 -30.51
N PHE A 141 -2.36 4.31 -30.34
CA PHE A 141 -1.34 4.15 -29.32
C PHE A 141 -0.15 5.12 -29.45
N LEU A 142 0.47 5.26 -30.63
CA LEU A 142 1.55 6.23 -30.85
C LEU A 142 1.04 7.63 -31.21
N HIS A 143 -0.28 7.78 -31.35
CA HIS A 143 -0.93 9.01 -31.78
C HIS A 143 -1.29 9.90 -30.58
N SER A 144 -1.19 9.39 -29.35
CA SER A 144 -1.49 10.14 -28.14
C SER A 144 -0.57 11.36 -28.00
N LYS A 145 -1.16 12.49 -27.57
CA LYS A 145 -0.42 13.74 -27.35
C LYS A 145 0.48 13.67 -26.11
N GLY A 146 0.11 12.86 -25.12
CA GLY A 146 0.80 12.75 -23.84
C GLY A 146 1.96 11.77 -23.87
N GLU A 147 3.18 12.25 -23.65
CA GLU A 147 4.35 11.40 -23.38
C GLU A 147 4.13 10.47 -22.17
N GLY A 148 3.28 10.88 -21.22
CA GLY A 148 2.86 10.04 -20.09
C GLY A 148 1.99 8.84 -20.49
N ASP A 149 1.19 8.96 -21.55
CA ASP A 149 0.37 7.84 -22.04
C ASP A 149 1.25 6.77 -22.68
N LYS A 150 2.27 7.19 -23.45
CA LYS A 150 3.30 6.32 -24.03
C LYS A 150 4.07 5.59 -22.93
N TYR A 151 4.42 6.28 -21.84
CA TYR A 151 5.10 5.68 -20.69
C TYR A 151 4.22 4.69 -19.96
N ARG A 152 2.97 5.06 -19.64
CA ARG A 152 2.00 4.16 -18.98
C ARG A 152 1.76 2.90 -19.80
N PHE A 153 1.67 3.01 -21.12
CA PHE A 153 1.59 1.84 -21.99
C PHE A 153 2.82 0.95 -21.89
N PHE A 154 4.03 1.50 -21.91
CA PHE A 154 5.25 0.72 -21.69
C PHE A 154 5.21 0.00 -20.33
N MET A 155 4.80 0.68 -19.27
CA MET A 155 4.67 0.11 -17.92
C MET A 155 3.64 -1.02 -17.88
N LYS A 156 2.50 -0.86 -18.55
CA LYS A 156 1.46 -1.88 -18.66
C LYS A 156 1.92 -3.08 -19.50
N ALA A 157 2.53 -2.81 -20.65
CA ALA A 157 3.03 -3.80 -21.59
C ALA A 157 4.08 -4.73 -20.97
N THR A 158 4.95 -4.17 -20.13
CA THR A 158 6.02 -4.88 -19.42
C THR A 158 5.62 -5.40 -18.04
N GLN A 159 4.34 -5.24 -17.65
CA GLN A 159 3.79 -5.63 -16.34
C GLN A 159 4.42 -4.91 -15.13
N LEU A 160 5.25 -3.90 -15.36
CA LEU A 160 5.83 -3.08 -14.30
C LEU A 160 4.74 -2.28 -13.56
N GLU A 161 3.65 -1.94 -14.23
CA GLU A 161 2.48 -1.31 -13.59
C GLU A 161 1.84 -2.23 -12.53
N GLN A 162 1.58 -3.50 -12.86
CA GLN A 162 1.05 -4.48 -11.90
C GLN A 162 2.00 -4.67 -10.72
N MET A 163 3.31 -4.80 -10.98
CA MET A 163 4.31 -4.91 -9.92
C MET A 163 4.32 -3.69 -8.98
N LYS A 164 4.11 -2.48 -9.54
CA LYS A 164 4.01 -1.23 -8.76
C LYS A 164 2.77 -1.24 -7.88
N GLU A 165 1.63 -1.67 -8.41
CA GLU A 165 0.36 -1.77 -7.67
C GLU A 165 0.46 -2.80 -6.53
N ASP A 166 0.98 -3.99 -6.80
CA ASP A 166 1.20 -5.03 -5.79
C ASP A 166 2.11 -4.52 -4.66
N TYR A 167 3.17 -3.78 -5.02
CA TYR A 167 4.07 -3.15 -4.06
C TYR A 167 3.34 -2.15 -3.16
N THR A 168 2.50 -1.28 -3.73
CA THR A 168 1.68 -0.33 -2.96
C THR A 168 0.67 -1.04 -2.05
N TYR A 169 0.06 -2.12 -2.53
CA TYR A 169 -0.85 -2.94 -1.72
C TYR A 169 -0.12 -3.53 -0.51
N ILE A 170 1.04 -4.16 -0.71
CA ILE A 170 1.82 -4.77 0.39
C ILE A 170 2.28 -3.71 1.39
N ILE A 171 2.69 -2.51 0.95
CA ILE A 171 3.04 -1.40 1.87
C ILE A 171 1.84 -1.00 2.73
N THR A 172 0.66 -0.87 2.11
CA THR A 172 -0.56 -0.51 2.83
C THR A 172 -0.89 -1.56 3.88
N THR A 173 -0.86 -2.84 3.51
CA THR A 173 -1.07 -3.97 4.43
C THR A 173 -0.03 -3.99 5.55
N LYS A 174 1.25 -3.71 5.25
CA LYS A 174 2.31 -3.60 6.26
C LYS A 174 2.00 -2.50 7.29
N ASN A 175 1.54 -1.33 6.85
CA ASN A 175 1.19 -0.23 7.75
C ASN A 175 0.01 -0.60 8.66
N VAL A 176 -1.05 -1.20 8.12
CA VAL A 176 -2.18 -1.69 8.91
C VAL A 176 -1.73 -2.75 9.94
N THR A 177 -0.80 -3.63 9.55
CA THR A 177 -0.24 -4.64 10.45
C THR A 177 0.60 -4.00 11.55
N LEU A 178 1.38 -2.96 11.24
CA LEU A 178 2.14 -2.19 12.23
C LEU A 178 1.22 -1.52 13.26
N ASP A 179 0.14 -0.88 12.83
CA ASP A 179 -0.85 -0.27 13.73
C ASP A 179 -1.51 -1.32 14.65
N THR A 180 -1.71 -2.53 14.13
CA THR A 180 -2.25 -3.66 14.92
C THR A 180 -1.24 -4.15 15.97
N VAL A 181 0.05 -4.21 15.62
CA VAL A 181 1.12 -4.53 16.57
C VAL A 181 1.20 -3.48 17.67
N GLU A 182 1.15 -2.20 17.35
CA GLU A 182 1.19 -1.10 18.32
C GLU A 182 0.04 -1.21 19.35
N LYS A 183 -1.19 -1.46 18.88
CA LYS A 183 -2.35 -1.71 19.77
C LYS A 183 -2.16 -2.94 20.65
N HIS A 184 -1.58 -4.02 20.12
CA HIS A 184 -1.30 -5.21 20.92
C HIS A 184 -0.21 -4.96 21.95
N GLU A 185 0.78 -4.10 21.67
CA GLU A 185 1.80 -3.69 22.64
C GLU A 185 1.21 -2.86 23.78
N GLU A 186 0.33 -1.90 23.48
CA GLU A 186 -0.40 -1.13 24.51
C GLU A 186 -1.23 -2.05 25.41
N CYS A 187 -1.92 -3.03 24.82
CA CYS A 187 -2.66 -4.05 25.56
C CYS A 187 -1.71 -4.90 26.44
N LEU A 188 -0.52 -5.22 25.92
CA LEU A 188 0.49 -5.99 26.64
C LEU A 188 0.96 -5.29 27.91
N GLU A 189 1.14 -3.97 27.88
CA GLU A 189 1.51 -3.19 29.08
C GLU A 189 0.44 -3.30 30.17
N GLY A 190 -0.85 -3.25 29.78
CA GLY A 190 -1.97 -3.45 30.70
C GLY A 190 -2.01 -4.86 31.29
N LEU A 191 -1.81 -5.89 30.46
CA LEU A 191 -1.73 -7.28 30.92
C LEU A 191 -0.51 -7.52 31.81
N LYS A 192 0.64 -6.91 31.49
CA LYS A 192 1.87 -7.02 32.28
C LYS A 192 1.66 -6.51 33.70
N ARG A 193 0.98 -5.35 33.84
CA ARG A 193 0.65 -4.77 35.14
C ARG A 193 -0.25 -5.69 35.97
N LYS A 194 -1.29 -6.27 35.34
CA LYS A 194 -2.21 -7.22 36.00
C LYS A 194 -1.51 -8.49 36.47
N TYR A 195 -0.58 -9.03 35.68
CA TYR A 195 0.19 -10.22 36.06
C TYR A 195 1.14 -9.90 37.23
N LEU A 196 1.86 -8.76 37.20
CA LEU A 196 2.76 -8.33 38.29
C LEU A 196 2.00 -8.09 39.60
N GLU A 197 0.85 -7.44 39.57
CA GLU A 197 0.02 -7.23 40.76
C GLU A 197 -0.39 -8.57 41.42
N LYS A 198 -0.75 -9.56 40.59
CA LYS A 198 -1.07 -10.91 41.05
C LYS A 198 0.16 -11.68 41.53
N GLU A 199 1.33 -11.48 40.90
CA GLU A 199 2.61 -12.05 41.33
C GLU A 199 3.01 -11.56 42.73
N ASP A 200 2.86 -10.26 42.99
CA ASP A 200 3.17 -9.66 44.29
C ASP A 200 2.23 -10.17 45.39
N ARG A 201 0.95 -10.43 45.06
CA ARG A 201 0.02 -11.11 45.98
C ARG A 201 0.47 -12.52 46.31
N VAL A 202 0.94 -13.30 45.33
CA VAL A 202 1.48 -14.66 45.57
C VAL A 202 2.77 -14.62 46.40
N LYS A 203 3.67 -13.67 46.16
CA LYS A 203 4.89 -13.49 46.99
C LYS A 203 4.57 -13.09 48.43
N SER A 204 3.55 -12.26 48.62
CA SER A 204 3.08 -11.85 49.94
C SER A 204 2.55 -13.05 50.74
N LEU A 205 1.94 -14.04 50.07
CA LEU A 205 1.55 -15.32 50.68
C LEU A 205 2.77 -16.16 51.08
N ALA A 206 3.81 -16.24 50.23
CA ALA A 206 5.04 -16.97 50.56
C ALA A 206 5.80 -16.38 51.76
N SER A 207 5.81 -15.04 51.90
CA SER A 207 6.40 -14.36 53.06
C SER A 207 5.72 -14.73 54.39
N LEU A 208 4.45 -15.18 54.39
CA LEU A 208 3.78 -15.67 55.59
C LEU A 208 4.36 -16.99 56.07
N ASP A 209 4.71 -17.89 55.16
CA ASP A 209 5.29 -19.20 55.46
C ASP A 209 6.68 -19.05 56.12
N ASP A 210 7.47 -18.04 55.71
CA ASP A 210 8.75 -17.68 56.33
C ASP A 210 8.59 -17.15 57.77
N MET A 211 7.54 -16.36 58.02
CA MET A 211 7.25 -15.85 59.38
C MET A 211 6.82 -16.97 60.34
N HIS A 212 6.09 -17.98 59.85
CA HIS A 212 5.78 -19.19 60.62
C HIS A 212 7.03 -20.00 60.96
N SER A 213 7.96 -20.16 60.01
CA SER A 213 9.22 -20.88 60.24
C SER A 213 10.11 -20.18 61.28
N LYS A 214 10.18 -18.84 61.24
CA LYS A 214 10.92 -18.02 62.21
C LYS A 214 10.37 -18.14 63.63
N LEU A 215 9.05 -18.29 63.76
CA LEU A 215 8.39 -18.46 65.05
C LEU A 215 8.81 -19.78 65.72
N GLU A 216 8.98 -20.85 64.94
CA GLU A 216 9.41 -22.16 65.45
C GLU A 216 10.87 -22.16 65.91
N GLU A 217 11.73 -21.45 65.19
CA GLU A 217 13.14 -21.27 65.54
C GLU A 217 13.31 -20.53 66.89
N LEU A 218 12.52 -19.49 67.14
CA LEU A 218 12.56 -18.71 68.38
C LEU A 218 12.07 -19.52 69.60
N LYS A 219 11.16 -20.49 69.41
CA LYS A 219 10.74 -21.42 70.48
C LYS A 219 11.89 -22.35 70.91
N ASN A 220 12.65 -22.86 69.95
CA ASN A 220 13.78 -23.76 70.21
C ASN A 220 14.91 -23.06 70.97
N GLN A 221 15.13 -21.79 70.68
CA GLN A 221 16.15 -20.98 71.35
C GLN A 221 15.84 -20.69 72.83
N MET A 222 14.56 -20.70 73.21
CA MET A 222 14.13 -20.46 74.60
C MET A 222 14.49 -21.62 75.55
N ALA A 223 14.71 -22.83 75.02
CA ALA A 223 14.95 -24.04 75.81
C ALA A 223 16.38 -24.14 76.40
N TRP A 224 17.37 -23.48 75.80
CA TRP A 224 18.80 -23.68 76.15
C TRP A 224 19.42 -22.59 77.05
N ALA A 225 18.63 -21.61 77.50
CA ALA A 225 19.14 -20.40 78.17
C ALA A 225 19.32 -20.49 79.71
N LEU A 226 19.28 -21.67 80.33
CA LEU A 226 19.14 -21.83 81.80
C LEU A 226 20.33 -22.43 82.59
N VAL A 227 21.52 -22.65 82.02
CA VAL A 227 22.67 -23.17 82.80
C VAL A 227 23.92 -22.33 82.56
N ARG A 228 24.40 -21.69 83.63
CA ARG A 228 25.59 -20.80 83.68
C ARG A 228 26.78 -21.46 84.36
N GLY A 229 27.96 -20.93 84.04
CA GLY A 229 29.13 -20.82 84.93
C GLY A 229 30.38 -21.51 84.36
N SER A 230 31.34 -20.73 83.84
CA SER A 230 32.65 -20.40 84.47
C SER A 230 33.62 -21.59 84.47
N SER A 231 34.92 -21.53 84.20
CA SER A 231 35.92 -20.54 83.79
C SER A 231 37.22 -21.32 83.51
N ILE A 232 38.13 -20.70 82.74
CA ILE A 232 39.40 -21.18 82.17
C ILE A 232 40.46 -21.43 83.29
N PRO A 233 41.56 -22.21 83.11
CA PRO A 233 42.80 -21.63 82.55
C PRO A 233 43.79 -22.57 81.80
N SER A 234 44.36 -22.00 80.74
CA SER A 234 45.78 -22.04 80.30
C SER A 234 46.65 -23.30 80.43
N LYS A 235 47.08 -23.81 79.26
CA LYS A 235 48.49 -24.00 78.87
C LYS A 235 48.58 -24.30 77.36
N TYR A 236 48.47 -23.27 76.52
CA TYR A 236 48.63 -23.40 75.06
C TYR A 236 49.45 -22.24 74.44
N GLU A 237 50.31 -21.61 75.24
CA GLU A 237 50.85 -20.28 74.92
C GLU A 237 52.17 -20.26 74.16
N SER A 238 52.83 -21.39 73.89
CA SER A 238 54.14 -21.36 73.22
C SER A 238 54.12 -21.63 71.70
N LYS A 239 53.10 -22.31 71.16
CA LYS A 239 52.94 -22.53 69.69
C LYS A 239 51.87 -21.66 69.02
N SER A 240 51.08 -20.93 69.79
CA SER A 240 50.08 -19.95 69.33
C SER A 240 50.73 -18.75 68.60
N ALA A 241 51.89 -18.27 69.07
CA ALA A 241 52.53 -17.07 68.54
C ALA A 241 52.87 -17.10 67.04
N LYS A 242 53.24 -18.26 66.47
CA LYS A 242 53.53 -18.41 65.03
C LYS A 242 52.26 -18.48 64.17
N VAL A 243 51.15 -18.99 64.73
CA VAL A 243 49.83 -18.94 64.11
C VAL A 243 49.29 -17.51 64.16
N VAL A 244 49.48 -16.81 65.28
CA VAL A 244 49.10 -15.40 65.47
C VAL A 244 49.81 -14.48 64.48
N GLU A 245 51.07 -14.71 64.15
CA GLU A 245 51.78 -13.89 63.15
C GLU A 245 51.25 -14.11 61.72
N ALA A 246 51.01 -15.38 61.34
CA ALA A 246 50.39 -15.73 60.07
C ALA A 246 48.93 -15.26 59.99
N GLU A 247 48.18 -15.32 61.10
CA GLU A 247 46.83 -14.77 61.23
C GLU A 247 46.81 -13.25 61.18
N LYS A 248 47.81 -12.56 61.74
CA LYS A 248 47.91 -11.09 61.66
C LYS A 248 48.15 -10.64 60.22
N LYS A 249 49.02 -11.33 59.47
CA LYS A 249 49.26 -11.07 58.04
C LYS A 249 48.07 -11.44 57.17
N TYR A 250 47.43 -12.59 57.43
CA TYR A 250 46.18 -13.01 56.77
C TYR A 250 45.04 -12.04 57.06
N LYS A 251 44.90 -11.56 58.30
CA LYS A 251 43.89 -10.60 58.73
C LYS A 251 44.11 -9.23 58.10
N GLY A 252 45.35 -8.74 58.01
CA GLY A 252 45.66 -7.49 57.31
C GLY A 252 45.34 -7.54 55.81
N ILE A 253 45.69 -8.63 55.13
CA ILE A 253 45.34 -8.84 53.70
C ILE A 253 43.83 -9.02 53.54
N ARG A 254 43.16 -9.69 54.48
CA ARG A 254 41.70 -9.86 54.49
C ARG A 254 40.98 -8.52 54.68
N GLU A 255 41.42 -7.69 55.63
CA GLU A 255 40.86 -6.36 55.86
C GLU A 255 41.07 -5.44 54.66
N GLN A 256 42.23 -5.49 54.00
CA GLN A 256 42.48 -4.79 52.74
C GLN A 256 41.60 -5.30 51.61
N LEU A 257 41.46 -6.63 51.45
CA LEU A 257 40.59 -7.23 50.45
C LEU A 257 39.12 -6.86 50.70
N GLU A 258 38.68 -6.84 51.96
CA GLU A 258 37.32 -6.48 52.37
C GLU A 258 37.06 -4.99 52.10
N ALA A 259 38.03 -4.11 52.36
CA ALA A 259 37.94 -2.69 52.00
C ALA A 259 37.88 -2.45 50.48
N ILE A 260 38.70 -3.15 49.68
CA ILE A 260 38.68 -3.03 48.21
C ILE A 260 37.39 -3.67 47.66
N THR A 261 36.93 -4.79 48.21
CA THR A 261 35.69 -5.46 47.80
C THR A 261 34.48 -4.61 48.11
N VAL A 262 34.44 -3.92 49.26
CA VAL A 262 33.38 -2.94 49.58
C VAL A 262 33.38 -1.78 48.59
N ARG A 263 34.56 -1.29 48.17
CA ARG A 263 34.67 -0.24 47.16
C ARG A 263 34.17 -0.71 45.79
N VAL A 264 34.52 -1.93 45.37
CA VAL A 264 33.99 -2.55 44.13
C VAL A 264 32.48 -2.76 44.21
N GLN A 265 31.96 -3.27 45.33
CA GLN A 265 30.52 -3.45 45.56
C GLN A 265 29.73 -2.12 45.60
N GLN A 266 30.39 -0.99 45.86
CA GLN A 266 29.80 0.34 45.77
C GLN A 266 29.84 0.91 44.34
N LEU A 267 30.90 0.64 43.58
CA LEU A 267 31.10 1.15 42.22
C LEU A 267 30.39 0.31 41.14
N GLU A 268 30.26 -1.01 41.32
CA GLU A 268 29.52 -1.91 40.43
C GLU A 268 28.05 -1.49 40.21
N PRO A 269 27.24 -1.22 41.25
CA PRO A 269 25.86 -0.77 41.05
C PRO A 269 25.79 0.61 40.39
N GLN A 270 26.70 1.53 40.72
CA GLN A 270 26.75 2.87 40.09
C GLN A 270 27.09 2.78 38.59
N SER A 271 28.05 1.94 38.21
CA SER A 271 28.39 1.69 36.80
C SER A 271 27.26 0.97 36.06
N ALA A 272 26.59 0.02 36.71
CA ALA A 272 25.44 -0.68 36.14
C ALA A 272 24.21 0.24 35.97
N GLU A 273 23.94 1.13 36.91
CA GLU A 273 22.88 2.14 36.82
C GLU A 273 23.13 3.10 35.67
N LEU A 274 24.32 3.73 35.58
CA LEU A 274 24.65 4.65 34.48
C LEU A 274 24.63 3.95 33.12
N LYS A 275 25.06 2.69 33.05
CA LYS A 275 24.98 1.88 31.82
C LYS A 275 23.53 1.55 31.44
N ASN A 276 22.69 1.21 32.40
CA ASN A 276 21.26 0.97 32.17
C ASN A 276 20.53 2.26 31.78
N GLU A 277 20.88 3.40 32.39
CA GLU A 277 20.34 4.72 32.06
C GLU A 277 20.72 5.13 30.64
N ALA A 278 22.00 5.00 30.26
CA ALA A 278 22.44 5.21 28.89
C ALA A 278 21.77 4.25 27.89
N GLN A 279 21.61 2.97 28.24
CA GLN A 279 20.97 1.96 27.39
C GLN A 279 19.46 2.16 27.22
N MET A 280 18.78 2.68 28.25
CA MET A 280 17.38 3.10 28.19
C MET A 280 17.19 4.36 27.34
N LEU A 281 18.16 5.26 27.34
CA LEU A 281 18.17 6.46 26.48
C LEU A 281 18.57 6.16 25.02
N LEU A 282 19.30 5.06 24.76
CA LEU A 282 19.71 4.58 23.43
C LEU A 282 18.64 3.77 22.68
N TYR A 283 17.56 3.34 23.36
CA TYR A 283 16.41 2.68 22.71
C TYR A 283 15.53 3.75 22.01
N PRO A 284 15.40 3.74 20.68
CA PRO A 284 14.84 4.88 19.97
C PRO A 284 13.30 4.88 20.03
N ARG A 285 12.69 5.91 20.62
CA ARG A 285 11.29 6.24 20.32
C ARG A 285 11.13 7.01 19.00
N ILE A 286 12.15 7.70 18.47
CA ILE A 286 12.04 8.47 17.21
C ILE A 286 13.36 8.52 16.41
N PRO A 287 13.46 7.85 15.26
CA PRO A 287 14.54 8.04 14.28
C PRO A 287 14.54 9.45 13.66
N GLN A 288 15.71 10.09 13.57
CA GLN A 288 15.89 11.43 12.98
C GLN A 288 15.44 11.53 11.50
N SER A 289 15.39 10.39 10.79
CA SER A 289 14.84 10.28 9.43
C SER A 289 13.31 10.37 9.34
N LEU A 290 12.58 10.04 10.41
CA LEU A 290 11.12 10.13 10.49
C LEU A 290 10.64 11.56 10.78
N LEU A 291 11.42 12.35 11.54
CA LEU A 291 11.14 13.76 11.82
C LEU A 291 11.13 14.63 10.54
N ASN A 292 12.02 14.32 9.58
CA ASN A 292 12.20 15.14 8.38
C ASN A 292 11.20 14.87 7.24
N THR A 293 10.37 13.82 7.29
CA THR A 293 9.62 13.39 6.08
C THR A 293 8.11 13.36 6.18
N ARG A 294 7.50 13.15 7.36
CA ARG A 294 6.02 13.07 7.49
C ARG A 294 5.36 14.32 8.04
N GLY A 295 5.87 14.88 9.15
CA GLY A 295 5.31 16.08 9.77
C GLY A 295 5.43 17.32 8.87
N LEU A 296 6.62 17.57 8.33
CA LEU A 296 6.91 18.70 7.44
C LEU A 296 6.05 18.68 6.16
N ARG A 297 5.90 17.51 5.52
CA ARG A 297 5.08 17.37 4.30
C ARG A 297 3.59 17.59 4.58
N SER A 298 3.10 17.08 5.71
CA SER A 298 1.72 17.30 6.16
C SER A 298 1.46 18.78 6.46
N MET A 299 2.37 19.43 7.17
CA MET A 299 2.32 20.87 7.46
C MET A 299 2.34 21.70 6.18
N GLU A 300 3.19 21.35 5.21
CA GLU A 300 3.31 22.08 3.95
C GLU A 300 2.06 21.89 3.07
N ALA A 301 1.44 20.71 3.09
CA ALA A 301 0.17 20.45 2.42
C ALA A 301 -0.99 21.25 3.04
N ILE A 302 -1.10 21.26 4.38
CA ILE A 302 -2.11 22.06 5.10
C ILE A 302 -1.89 23.56 4.86
N ARG A 303 -0.63 24.01 4.82
CA ARG A 303 -0.27 25.40 4.52
C ARG A 303 -0.71 25.83 3.12
N ARG A 304 -0.43 25.01 2.09
CA ARG A 304 -0.88 25.29 0.72
C ARG A 304 -2.40 25.34 0.65
N LYS A 305 -3.09 24.41 1.31
CA LYS A 305 -4.55 24.39 1.38
C LYS A 305 -5.13 25.65 2.05
N LEU A 306 -4.51 26.12 3.13
CA LEU A 306 -4.88 27.37 3.81
C LEU A 306 -4.71 28.58 2.90
N GLN A 307 -3.59 28.69 2.18
CA GLN A 307 -3.33 29.80 1.26
C GLN A 307 -4.36 29.85 0.12
N THR A 308 -4.72 28.70 -0.46
CA THR A 308 -5.77 28.62 -1.49
C THR A 308 -7.14 29.03 -0.93
N MET A 309 -7.49 28.58 0.29
CA MET A 309 -8.75 28.95 0.94
C MET A 309 -8.82 30.44 1.28
N GLU A 310 -7.74 31.04 1.78
CA GLU A 310 -7.68 32.48 2.05
C GLU A 310 -7.77 33.32 0.78
N GLY A 311 -7.09 32.91 -0.30
CA GLY A 311 -7.18 33.55 -1.60
C GLY A 311 -8.60 33.52 -2.19
N SER A 312 -9.37 32.46 -1.93
CA SER A 312 -10.77 32.34 -2.39
C SER A 312 -11.78 33.20 -1.62
N ARG A 313 -11.36 33.82 -0.50
CA ARG A 313 -12.19 34.74 0.30
C ARG A 313 -12.21 36.16 -0.25
N SER A 314 -11.11 36.60 -0.86
CA SER A 314 -10.96 37.97 -1.36
C SER A 314 -11.53 38.15 -2.77
N ASP A 315 -11.62 37.07 -3.55
CA ASP A 315 -12.06 37.10 -4.95
C ASP A 315 -12.86 35.84 -5.31
N ARG A 316 -14.14 36.02 -5.68
CA ARG A 316 -15.06 34.94 -6.06
C ARG A 316 -14.55 34.16 -7.28
N LEU A 317 -13.79 34.79 -8.17
CA LEU A 317 -13.22 34.15 -9.36
C LEU A 317 -12.14 33.13 -9.02
N ARG A 318 -11.41 33.32 -7.91
CA ARG A 318 -10.37 32.37 -7.46
C ARG A 318 -10.92 31.01 -7.05
N ARG A 319 -12.24 30.89 -6.80
CA ARG A 319 -12.91 29.60 -6.56
C ARG A 319 -12.91 28.68 -7.77
N PHE A 320 -12.85 29.27 -8.97
CA PHE A 320 -12.76 28.54 -10.24
C PHE A 320 -11.30 28.23 -10.62
N GLY A 321 -10.33 28.62 -9.79
CA GLY A 321 -8.90 28.37 -9.94
C GLY A 321 -8.07 29.59 -9.54
N GLU A 322 -6.92 29.36 -8.89
CA GLU A 322 -6.02 30.44 -8.44
C GLU A 322 -5.59 31.38 -9.58
N LYS A 323 -5.38 30.82 -10.77
CA LYS A 323 -4.95 31.56 -11.98
C LYS A 323 -6.11 32.12 -12.81
N MET A 324 -7.36 31.88 -12.41
CA MET A 324 -8.54 32.25 -13.18
C MET A 324 -8.68 33.78 -13.40
N PRO A 325 -8.47 34.64 -12.39
CA PRO A 325 -8.54 36.09 -12.60
C PRO A 325 -7.51 36.59 -13.62
N ALA A 326 -6.28 36.06 -13.56
CA ALA A 326 -5.23 36.42 -14.50
C ALA A 326 -5.53 35.96 -15.93
N LEU A 327 -6.15 34.78 -16.09
CA LEU A 327 -6.61 34.29 -17.40
C LEU A 327 -7.73 35.18 -17.97
N LEU A 328 -8.73 35.56 -17.17
CA LEU A 328 -9.81 36.43 -17.63
C LEU A 328 -9.29 37.80 -18.06
N ALA A 329 -8.34 38.38 -17.32
CA ALA A 329 -7.68 39.62 -17.73
C ALA A 329 -6.94 39.48 -19.08
N ALA A 330 -6.28 38.34 -19.31
CA ALA A 330 -5.63 38.07 -20.59
C ALA A 330 -6.63 37.89 -21.75
N ILE A 331 -7.79 37.28 -21.49
CA ILE A 331 -8.87 37.16 -22.47
C ILE A 331 -9.45 38.53 -22.82
N GLU A 332 -9.70 39.38 -21.82
CA GLU A 332 -10.18 40.75 -22.02
C GLU A 332 -9.19 41.62 -22.80
N ASP A 333 -7.89 41.46 -22.54
CA ASP A 333 -6.85 42.17 -23.27
C ASP A 333 -6.77 41.73 -24.74
N ALA A 334 -6.86 40.42 -25.00
CA ALA A 334 -6.90 39.89 -26.37
C ALA A 334 -8.17 40.32 -27.14
N ASP A 335 -9.32 40.35 -26.47
CA ASP A 335 -10.59 40.84 -27.03
C ASP A 335 -10.53 42.34 -27.37
N ARG A 336 -9.99 43.16 -26.46
CA ARG A 336 -9.77 44.60 -26.70
C ARG A 336 -8.84 44.87 -27.88
N LYS A 337 -7.89 43.98 -28.13
CA LYS A 337 -6.97 44.03 -29.28
C LYS A 337 -7.61 43.52 -30.58
N GLY A 338 -8.89 43.13 -30.56
CA GLY A 338 -9.61 42.60 -31.72
C GLY A 338 -9.11 41.24 -32.19
N GLN A 339 -8.45 40.47 -31.31
CA GLN A 339 -7.89 39.17 -31.67
C GLN A 339 -8.94 38.06 -31.69
N PHE A 340 -10.02 38.21 -30.92
CA PHE A 340 -11.18 37.33 -30.99
C PHE A 340 -12.20 37.85 -32.00
N ARG A 341 -12.79 36.95 -32.80
CA ARG A 341 -13.94 37.27 -33.65
C ARG A 341 -15.20 37.45 -32.81
N LYS A 342 -15.41 36.57 -31.83
CA LYS A 342 -16.35 36.77 -30.72
C LYS A 342 -15.69 36.38 -29.40
N LYS A 343 -15.82 37.25 -28.41
CA LYS A 343 -15.26 37.03 -27.07
C LYS A 343 -15.73 35.69 -26.48
N PRO A 344 -14.81 34.82 -26.02
CA PRO A 344 -15.22 33.60 -25.34
C PRO A 344 -15.87 33.89 -23.98
N VAL A 345 -16.85 33.08 -23.60
CA VAL A 345 -17.65 33.27 -22.37
C VAL A 345 -17.31 32.18 -21.35
N GLY A 346 -16.93 32.57 -20.14
CA GLY A 346 -16.68 31.64 -19.04
C GLY A 346 -15.92 32.30 -17.88
N PRO A 347 -15.60 31.54 -16.81
CA PRO A 347 -16.01 30.15 -16.59
C PRO A 347 -17.53 30.04 -16.41
N LEU A 348 -18.19 29.04 -17.01
CA LEU A 348 -19.66 28.98 -17.07
C LEU A 348 -20.33 29.00 -15.68
N GLY A 349 -19.70 28.40 -14.67
CA GLY A 349 -20.21 28.41 -13.29
C GLY A 349 -20.19 29.80 -12.63
N TYR A 350 -19.41 30.75 -13.14
CA TYR A 350 -19.43 32.15 -12.70
C TYR A 350 -20.55 32.96 -13.36
N CYS A 351 -20.97 32.54 -14.56
CA CYS A 351 -22.03 33.18 -15.35
C CYS A 351 -23.45 32.78 -14.95
N ILE A 352 -23.60 31.89 -13.97
CA ILE A 352 -24.90 31.41 -13.48
C ILE A 352 -25.14 31.82 -12.03
N ARG A 353 -26.41 32.03 -11.68
CA ARG A 353 -26.88 32.25 -10.30
C ARG A 353 -27.97 31.24 -9.96
N LEU A 354 -28.10 30.94 -8.68
CA LEU A 354 -29.11 30.01 -8.18
C LEU A 354 -30.27 30.81 -7.59
N LYS A 355 -31.50 30.42 -7.93
CA LYS A 355 -32.72 30.94 -7.26
C LYS A 355 -32.82 30.44 -5.83
N ASP A 356 -32.41 29.18 -5.62
CA ASP A 356 -32.38 28.53 -4.31
C ASP A 356 -30.99 27.98 -4.01
N HIS A 357 -30.35 28.55 -2.98
CA HIS A 357 -29.00 28.18 -2.58
C HIS A 357 -28.92 26.83 -1.87
N GLU A 358 -30.04 26.28 -1.36
CA GLU A 358 -30.05 24.93 -0.79
C GLU A 358 -29.76 23.86 -1.84
N GLN A 359 -29.98 24.18 -3.12
CA GLN A 359 -29.75 23.28 -4.25
C GLN A 359 -28.33 23.40 -4.85
N ALA A 360 -27.46 24.22 -4.26
CA ALA A 360 -26.15 24.53 -4.83
C ALA A 360 -25.27 23.29 -5.02
N LEU A 361 -25.27 22.39 -4.05
CA LEU A 361 -24.51 21.14 -4.13
C LEU A 361 -25.04 20.24 -5.26
N ALA A 362 -26.36 20.10 -5.37
CA ALA A 362 -27.01 19.31 -6.40
C ALA A 362 -26.68 19.83 -7.81
N VAL A 363 -26.73 21.16 -7.99
CA VAL A 363 -26.41 21.81 -9.26
C VAL A 363 -24.92 21.68 -9.61
N GLU A 364 -24.01 21.85 -8.66
CA GLU A 364 -22.58 21.64 -8.92
C GLU A 364 -22.26 20.21 -9.32
N LYS A 365 -22.88 19.24 -8.66
CA LYS A 365 -22.70 17.83 -9.01
C LYS A 365 -23.29 17.52 -10.37
N CYS A 366 -24.39 18.18 -10.73
CA CYS A 366 -24.96 18.10 -12.06
C CYS A 366 -23.99 18.65 -13.11
N LEU A 367 -23.45 19.86 -12.92
CA LEU A 367 -22.65 20.55 -13.93
C LEU A 367 -21.19 20.08 -13.98
N GLY A 368 -20.62 19.63 -12.86
CA GLY A 368 -19.31 19.02 -12.79
C GLY A 368 -18.21 19.88 -13.42
N SER A 369 -17.51 19.35 -14.43
CA SER A 369 -16.43 20.08 -15.12
C SER A 369 -16.90 21.28 -15.92
N LEU A 370 -18.20 21.39 -16.23
CA LEU A 370 -18.77 22.56 -16.89
C LEU A 370 -18.67 23.81 -16.00
N MET A 371 -18.59 23.64 -14.67
CA MET A 371 -18.43 24.77 -13.73
C MET A 371 -17.22 25.66 -14.05
N VAL A 372 -16.14 25.07 -14.58
CA VAL A 372 -14.91 25.78 -14.94
C VAL A 372 -14.73 25.93 -16.46
N ALA A 373 -15.67 25.45 -17.27
CA ALA A 373 -15.54 25.45 -18.72
C ALA A 373 -15.73 26.85 -19.33
N PHE A 374 -15.25 27.03 -20.56
CA PHE A 374 -15.45 28.21 -21.40
C PHE A 374 -16.18 27.81 -22.68
N THR A 375 -16.96 28.72 -23.25
CA THR A 375 -17.58 28.55 -24.57
C THR A 375 -17.02 29.55 -25.59
N CYS A 376 -16.81 29.08 -26.82
CA CYS A 376 -16.28 29.83 -27.97
C CYS A 376 -17.26 29.70 -29.14
N ASP A 377 -17.43 30.78 -29.92
CA ASP A 377 -18.34 30.80 -31.06
C ASP A 377 -17.84 29.99 -32.27
N ASN A 378 -16.51 29.88 -32.42
CA ASN A 378 -15.85 29.27 -33.57
C ASN A 378 -14.47 28.69 -33.19
N HIS A 379 -13.93 27.87 -34.09
CA HIS A 379 -12.66 27.17 -33.87
C HIS A 379 -11.42 28.07 -33.89
N GLU A 380 -11.48 29.26 -34.49
CA GLU A 380 -10.36 30.21 -34.45
C GLU A 380 -10.20 30.83 -33.06
N ASP A 381 -11.31 31.28 -32.49
CA ASP A 381 -11.36 31.80 -31.12
C ASP A 381 -11.01 30.71 -30.10
N GLU A 382 -11.43 29.46 -30.34
CA GLU A 382 -11.00 28.31 -29.54
C GLU A 382 -9.46 28.15 -29.56
N LYS A 383 -8.84 28.20 -30.74
CA LYS A 383 -7.37 28.08 -30.89
C LYS A 383 -6.64 29.20 -30.15
N LEU A 384 -7.13 30.44 -30.25
CA LEU A 384 -6.55 31.60 -29.56
C LEU A 384 -6.67 31.46 -28.03
N LEU A 385 -7.87 31.14 -27.52
CA LEU A 385 -8.10 30.88 -26.11
C LEU A 385 -7.23 29.69 -25.63
N GLN A 386 -7.04 28.69 -26.50
CA GLN A 386 -6.16 27.57 -26.22
C GLN A 386 -4.71 27.97 -26.10
N GLY A 387 -4.23 28.91 -26.91
CA GLY A 387 -2.91 29.52 -26.78
C GLY A 387 -2.75 30.25 -25.45
N LEU A 388 -3.68 31.15 -25.10
CA LEU A 388 -3.65 31.92 -23.85
C LEU A 388 -3.61 31.00 -22.63
N MET A 389 -4.46 29.97 -22.59
CA MET A 389 -4.51 29.02 -21.46
C MET A 389 -3.21 28.20 -21.29
N ARG A 390 -2.40 27.98 -22.33
CA ARG A 390 -1.11 27.25 -22.20
C ARG A 390 -0.11 28.00 -21.33
N GLY A 391 -0.14 29.34 -21.33
CA GLY A 391 0.72 30.17 -20.49
C GLY A 391 0.46 29.97 -18.99
N TYR A 392 -0.80 29.74 -18.61
CA TYR A 392 -1.22 29.63 -17.22
C TYR A 392 -1.27 28.19 -16.69
N TYR A 393 -1.57 27.20 -17.54
CA TYR A 393 -1.75 25.80 -17.13
C TYR A 393 -0.66 24.90 -17.74
N GLN A 394 0.56 24.97 -17.20
CA GLN A 394 1.74 24.19 -17.64
C GLN A 394 1.81 22.78 -17.03
N GLY A 395 1.05 22.53 -15.95
CA GLY A 395 0.86 21.22 -15.32
C GLY A 395 -0.42 21.23 -14.47
N GLY A 396 -1.33 20.30 -14.72
CA GLY A 396 -2.66 20.22 -14.07
C GLY A 396 -3.83 20.07 -15.07
N ARG A 397 -5.04 19.89 -14.55
CA ARG A 397 -6.26 19.76 -15.37
C ARG A 397 -6.72 21.14 -15.84
N ARG A 398 -6.66 21.36 -17.15
CA ARG A 398 -7.06 22.63 -17.79
C ARG A 398 -8.59 22.74 -17.92
N PRO A 399 -9.18 23.95 -17.82
CA PRO A 399 -10.56 24.22 -18.22
C PRO A 399 -10.93 23.66 -19.60
N GLN A 400 -12.10 23.06 -19.70
CA GLN A 400 -12.68 22.62 -20.98
C GLN A 400 -13.08 23.86 -21.81
N ILE A 401 -12.82 23.83 -23.11
CA ILE A 401 -13.40 24.79 -24.07
C ILE A 401 -14.47 24.04 -24.86
N ILE A 402 -15.64 24.62 -24.98
CA ILE A 402 -16.77 24.13 -25.74
C ILE A 402 -16.95 25.06 -26.93
N THR A 403 -16.92 24.54 -28.14
CA THR A 403 -17.08 25.36 -29.35
C THR A 403 -18.50 25.16 -29.87
N CYS A 404 -19.32 26.20 -29.84
CA CYS A 404 -20.68 26.19 -30.37
C CYS A 404 -21.07 27.59 -30.84
N GLN A 405 -21.84 27.67 -31.93
CA GLN A 405 -22.28 28.94 -32.47
C GLN A 405 -23.13 29.71 -31.44
N PHE A 406 -22.82 30.99 -31.27
CA PHE A 406 -23.52 31.85 -30.31
C PHE A 406 -24.84 32.31 -30.89
N PHE A 407 -25.91 31.98 -30.17
CA PHE A 407 -27.26 32.44 -30.45
C PHE A 407 -27.72 33.45 -29.40
N ASN A 408 -28.36 34.52 -29.85
CA ASN A 408 -28.87 35.58 -28.98
C ASN A 408 -30.24 35.24 -28.34
N ARG A 409 -30.72 34.01 -28.51
CA ARG A 409 -31.99 33.52 -27.94
C ARG A 409 -31.76 32.15 -27.32
N VAL A 410 -32.42 31.90 -26.20
CA VAL A 410 -32.38 30.60 -25.53
C VAL A 410 -33.13 29.57 -26.36
N HIS A 411 -32.61 28.34 -26.46
CA HIS A 411 -33.25 27.24 -27.15
C HIS A 411 -34.65 26.94 -26.60
N ASP A 412 -35.61 26.70 -27.48
CA ASP A 412 -36.95 26.27 -27.08
C ASP A 412 -36.90 24.84 -26.55
N THR A 413 -37.08 24.72 -25.23
CA THR A 413 -37.06 23.45 -24.51
C THR A 413 -38.46 22.91 -24.20
N SER A 414 -39.53 23.58 -24.62
CA SER A 414 -40.93 23.28 -24.24
C SER A 414 -41.36 21.83 -24.48
N ARG A 415 -40.88 21.20 -25.56
CA ARG A 415 -41.24 19.81 -25.92
C ARG A 415 -40.50 18.74 -25.13
N ARG A 416 -39.33 19.07 -24.58
CA ARG A 416 -38.39 18.10 -23.95
C ARG A 416 -38.09 18.41 -22.48
N ALA A 417 -38.46 19.57 -21.99
CA ALA A 417 -38.30 19.91 -20.58
C ALA A 417 -39.11 18.96 -19.69
N VAL A 418 -38.53 18.59 -18.56
CA VAL A 418 -39.27 17.91 -17.50
C VAL A 418 -40.17 18.92 -16.82
N ASN A 419 -41.41 18.51 -16.54
CA ASN A 419 -42.37 19.31 -15.78
C ASN A 419 -42.87 18.50 -14.59
N HIS A 420 -42.59 18.97 -13.38
CA HIS A 420 -43.02 18.35 -12.14
C HIS A 420 -43.53 19.43 -11.17
N PRO A 421 -44.68 19.22 -10.49
CA PRO A 421 -45.31 20.24 -9.65
C PRO A 421 -44.44 20.69 -8.47
N ASP A 422 -43.73 19.74 -7.83
CA ASP A 422 -43.01 20.00 -6.58
C ASP A 422 -41.48 20.17 -6.74
N TYR A 423 -40.92 19.77 -7.89
CA TYR A 423 -39.48 19.70 -8.10
C TYR A 423 -39.11 20.43 -9.39
N PRO A 424 -38.31 21.51 -9.32
CA PRO A 424 -37.88 22.23 -10.51
C PRO A 424 -36.82 21.43 -11.28
N SER A 425 -36.73 21.71 -12.58
CA SER A 425 -35.55 21.30 -13.35
C SER A 425 -34.32 22.16 -13.01
N VAL A 426 -33.12 21.67 -13.33
CA VAL A 426 -31.88 22.45 -13.17
C VAL A 426 -31.96 23.77 -13.94
N LEU A 427 -32.53 23.77 -15.16
CA LEU A 427 -32.75 25.00 -15.93
C LEU A 427 -33.68 25.98 -15.21
N GLN A 428 -34.78 25.51 -14.61
CA GLN A 428 -35.74 26.35 -13.89
C GLN A 428 -35.15 26.93 -12.59
N SER A 429 -34.24 26.21 -11.93
CA SER A 429 -33.56 26.63 -10.70
C SER A 429 -32.42 27.63 -10.91
N LEU A 430 -31.99 27.83 -12.15
CA LEU A 430 -30.92 28.75 -12.51
C LEU A 430 -31.46 30.11 -12.99
N GLU A 431 -30.70 31.15 -12.68
CA GLU A 431 -30.76 32.47 -13.30
C GLU A 431 -29.53 32.62 -14.20
N ILE A 432 -29.76 32.66 -15.51
CA ILE A 432 -28.72 32.77 -16.53
C ILE A 432 -29.03 34.00 -17.37
N GLU A 433 -28.17 35.02 -17.29
CA GLU A 433 -28.36 36.29 -18.01
C GLU A 433 -27.99 36.15 -19.50
N ASP A 434 -26.94 35.37 -19.79
CA ASP A 434 -26.42 35.19 -21.14
C ASP A 434 -27.07 33.97 -21.85
N PRO A 435 -27.83 34.17 -22.95
CA PRO A 435 -28.42 33.09 -23.72
C PRO A 435 -27.42 32.05 -24.21
N VAL A 436 -26.19 32.45 -24.50
CA VAL A 436 -25.11 31.54 -24.95
C VAL A 436 -24.75 30.56 -23.84
N VAL A 437 -24.69 31.02 -22.59
CA VAL A 437 -24.42 30.16 -21.43
C VAL A 437 -25.58 29.19 -21.20
N ALA A 438 -26.82 29.65 -21.30
CA ALA A 438 -28.00 28.82 -21.14
C ALA A 438 -28.04 27.71 -22.20
N ASN A 439 -27.82 28.08 -23.47
CA ASN A 439 -27.78 27.14 -24.60
C ASN A 439 -26.66 26.12 -24.45
N CYS A 440 -25.46 26.56 -24.08
CA CYS A 440 -24.33 25.68 -23.85
C CYS A 440 -24.63 24.63 -22.76
N LEU A 441 -25.26 25.02 -21.64
CA LEU A 441 -25.60 24.08 -20.58
C LEU A 441 -26.76 23.13 -20.98
N ILE A 442 -27.71 23.62 -21.77
CA ILE A 442 -28.79 22.83 -22.36
C ILE A 442 -28.21 21.76 -23.29
N ASP A 443 -27.31 22.12 -24.20
CA ASP A 443 -26.76 21.19 -25.19
C ASP A 443 -25.82 20.16 -24.57
N GLN A 444 -24.96 20.61 -23.64
CA GLN A 444 -23.93 19.75 -23.06
C GLN A 444 -24.46 18.83 -21.96
N ARG A 445 -25.47 19.28 -21.20
CA ARG A 445 -25.94 18.56 -20.01
C ARG A 445 -27.45 18.30 -19.99
N GLY A 446 -28.25 18.88 -20.88
CA GLY A 446 -29.69 18.71 -20.90
C GLY A 446 -30.34 19.15 -19.59
N ILE A 447 -29.92 20.31 -19.05
CA ILE A 447 -30.33 20.81 -17.73
C ILE A 447 -31.85 21.01 -17.58
N GLU A 448 -32.59 21.13 -18.67
CA GLU A 448 -34.04 21.16 -18.74
C GLU A 448 -34.71 19.81 -18.49
N THR A 449 -33.97 18.70 -18.56
CA THR A 449 -34.46 17.32 -18.40
C THR A 449 -34.12 16.71 -17.03
N ILE A 450 -33.43 17.47 -16.18
CA ILE A 450 -32.87 17.00 -14.91
C ILE A 450 -33.60 17.65 -13.74
N LEU A 451 -34.14 16.86 -12.81
CA LEU A 451 -34.87 17.36 -11.62
C LEU A 451 -33.97 17.59 -10.41
N LEU A 452 -34.35 18.55 -9.56
CA LEU A 452 -33.71 18.83 -8.27
C LEU A 452 -34.68 18.52 -7.12
N ILE A 453 -34.37 17.48 -6.34
CA ILE A 453 -35.21 16.96 -5.26
C ILE A 453 -34.72 17.50 -3.91
N LYS A 454 -35.58 18.27 -3.23
CA LYS A 454 -35.23 18.97 -1.98
C LYS A 454 -35.24 18.08 -0.72
N VAL A 455 -35.86 16.90 -0.75
CA VAL A 455 -36.11 16.10 0.47
C VAL A 455 -35.08 14.99 0.65
N GLY A 456 -34.42 14.98 1.81
CA GLY A 456 -33.62 13.86 2.29
C GLY A 456 -34.46 12.91 3.15
N PHE A 457 -34.34 11.60 2.89
CA PHE A 457 -34.80 10.38 3.58
C PHE A 457 -35.90 10.32 4.69
N HIS A 458 -36.69 11.34 5.01
CA HIS A 458 -37.53 11.35 6.24
C HIS A 458 -39.02 11.68 6.12
N PHE A 459 -39.63 11.70 4.94
CA PHE A 459 -41.10 11.74 4.82
C PHE A 459 -41.66 10.59 3.99
N CYS A 460 -42.54 9.81 4.62
CA CYS A 460 -43.24 8.67 4.03
C CYS A 460 -44.15 9.15 2.89
N GLY A 461 -43.71 8.94 1.65
CA GLY A 461 -44.43 9.28 0.42
C GLY A 461 -43.56 9.87 -0.71
N SER A 462 -42.40 10.45 -0.38
CA SER A 462 -41.59 11.27 -1.31
C SER A 462 -40.12 10.85 -1.32
N ASN A 463 -39.86 9.55 -1.39
CA ASN A 463 -38.50 9.03 -1.44
C ASN A 463 -37.93 9.29 -2.85
N PRO A 464 -36.74 9.92 -3.03
CA PRO A 464 -36.16 10.18 -4.35
C PRO A 464 -36.02 8.91 -5.20
N SER A 465 -35.73 7.79 -4.53
CA SER A 465 -35.71 6.45 -5.13
C SER A 465 -37.09 6.00 -5.60
N VAL A 466 -38.17 6.35 -4.91
CA VAL A 466 -39.55 6.00 -5.33
C VAL A 466 -40.04 6.90 -6.48
N LEU A 467 -39.64 8.16 -6.53
CA LEU A 467 -39.99 9.08 -7.62
C LEU A 467 -39.36 8.65 -8.95
N MET A 468 -38.07 8.30 -8.93
CA MET A 468 -37.34 7.92 -10.15
C MET A 468 -37.39 6.42 -10.44
N GLN A 469 -37.41 5.55 -9.42
CA GLN A 469 -37.46 4.08 -9.57
C GLN A 469 -38.87 3.49 -9.38
N GLY A 470 -39.89 4.34 -9.28
CA GLY A 470 -41.30 3.94 -9.28
C GLY A 470 -41.77 3.39 -10.63
N ARG A 471 -43.00 2.84 -10.68
CA ARG A 471 -43.55 2.21 -11.90
C ARG A 471 -43.66 3.16 -13.10
N GLN A 472 -43.69 4.48 -12.88
CA GLN A 472 -43.70 5.51 -13.93
C GLN A 472 -42.89 6.74 -13.49
N PRO A 473 -41.64 6.92 -13.97
CA PRO A 473 -40.87 8.14 -13.71
C PRO A 473 -41.48 9.34 -14.46
N PRO A 474 -41.24 10.59 -14.00
CA PRO A 474 -41.76 11.79 -14.65
C PRO A 474 -41.36 11.87 -16.13
N ARG A 475 -42.33 12.25 -16.99
CA ARG A 475 -42.11 12.33 -18.44
C ARG A 475 -40.97 13.30 -18.75
N ASN A 476 -40.09 12.90 -19.68
CA ASN A 476 -38.88 13.64 -20.08
C ASN A 476 -37.85 13.85 -18.96
N CYS A 477 -37.95 13.15 -17.82
CA CYS A 477 -36.93 13.17 -16.79
C CYS A 477 -35.89 12.08 -17.04
N TYR A 478 -34.64 12.47 -17.27
CA TYR A 478 -33.53 11.54 -17.50
C TYR A 478 -32.79 11.19 -16.20
N GLN A 479 -32.64 12.18 -15.31
CA GLN A 479 -31.85 12.08 -14.08
C GLN A 479 -32.39 13.08 -13.05
N ALA A 480 -32.22 12.78 -11.77
CA ALA A 480 -32.48 13.73 -10.69
C ALA A 480 -31.31 13.78 -9.71
N PHE A 481 -31.14 14.93 -9.06
CA PHE A 481 -30.17 15.12 -7.99
C PHE A 481 -30.89 15.47 -6.70
N THR A 482 -30.53 14.83 -5.59
CA THR A 482 -31.01 15.23 -4.27
C THR A 482 -30.22 16.44 -3.75
N LYS A 483 -30.71 17.10 -2.71
CA LYS A 483 -29.97 18.21 -2.05
C LYS A 483 -28.58 17.79 -1.55
N GLU A 484 -28.40 16.52 -1.19
CA GLU A 484 -27.13 15.94 -0.75
C GLU A 484 -26.17 15.66 -1.92
N GLY A 485 -26.62 15.85 -3.17
CA GLY A 485 -25.85 15.59 -4.37
C GLY A 485 -25.90 14.13 -4.84
N ASP A 486 -26.81 13.33 -4.29
CA ASP A 486 -27.02 11.94 -4.71
C ASP A 486 -27.63 11.92 -6.11
N GLN A 487 -27.19 10.95 -6.92
CA GLN A 487 -27.64 10.82 -8.31
C GLN A 487 -28.70 9.73 -8.42
N CYS A 488 -29.89 10.14 -8.83
CA CYS A 488 -31.04 9.27 -9.00
C CYS A 488 -31.33 9.06 -10.49
N TYR A 489 -31.29 7.81 -10.94
CA TYR A 489 -31.72 7.37 -12.26
C TYR A 489 -32.89 6.40 -12.13
N ASN A 490 -33.57 6.10 -13.24
CA ASN A 490 -34.74 5.20 -13.26
C ASN A 490 -34.49 3.82 -12.62
N ASN A 491 -33.25 3.31 -12.63
CA ASN A 491 -32.90 1.99 -12.09
C ASN A 491 -31.67 2.00 -11.17
N ARG A 492 -31.10 3.16 -10.84
CA ARG A 492 -29.82 3.25 -10.12
C ARG A 492 -29.82 4.45 -9.17
N TYR A 493 -29.19 4.26 -8.02
CA TYR A 493 -28.97 5.30 -7.02
C TYR A 493 -27.49 5.34 -6.67
N TYR A 494 -26.89 6.53 -6.70
CA TYR A 494 -25.50 6.73 -6.28
C TYR A 494 -25.46 7.76 -5.17
N SER A 495 -25.08 7.31 -3.98
CA SER A 495 -24.82 8.20 -2.84
C SER A 495 -23.56 9.03 -3.07
N ASN A 496 -23.59 10.29 -2.64
CA ASN A 496 -22.50 11.23 -2.75
C ASN A 496 -21.81 11.38 -1.38
N ASP A 497 -20.53 11.02 -1.31
CA ASP A 497 -19.73 11.15 -0.09
C ASP A 497 -19.31 12.61 0.19
N GLN A 498 -19.40 13.49 -0.81
CA GLN A 498 -18.97 14.89 -0.70
C GLN A 498 -20.12 15.79 -0.26
N ARG A 499 -20.13 16.22 1.00
CA ARG A 499 -21.19 17.07 1.57
C ARG A 499 -21.07 18.58 1.29
N ARG A 500 -20.06 19.02 0.53
CA ARG A 500 -19.74 20.44 0.33
C ARG A 500 -19.78 20.87 -1.14
N CYS A 501 -20.33 22.07 -1.32
CA CYS A 501 -20.39 22.84 -2.55
C CYS A 501 -19.16 23.78 -2.64
N ASP A 502 -18.40 23.69 -3.74
CA ASP A 502 -17.07 24.27 -3.92
C ASP A 502 -17.08 25.63 -4.66
N TYR A 503 -18.03 25.85 -5.57
CA TYR A 503 -18.09 26.98 -6.51
C TYR A 503 -19.22 27.99 -6.19
N LEU A 504 -20.44 27.51 -5.93
CA LEU A 504 -21.71 28.22 -5.79
C LEU A 504 -22.09 28.48 -4.31
N SER A 505 -21.22 28.13 -3.36
CA SER A 505 -21.49 28.33 -1.92
C SER A 505 -21.56 29.80 -1.52
N ARG A 506 -22.59 30.19 -0.77
CA ARG A 506 -22.77 31.57 -0.27
C ARG A 506 -21.94 31.86 0.98
N ASP A 507 -21.63 30.83 1.76
CA ASP A 507 -21.10 30.99 3.12
C ASP A 507 -19.58 31.12 3.17
N ILE A 508 -19.12 32.36 3.30
CA ILE A 508 -17.76 32.69 3.74
C ILE A 508 -17.53 32.19 5.18
N SER A 509 -18.61 32.02 5.96
CA SER A 509 -18.62 31.61 7.38
C SER A 509 -18.20 30.15 7.59
N ALA A 510 -18.69 29.21 6.79
CA ALA A 510 -18.26 27.80 6.83
C ALA A 510 -16.77 27.65 6.47
N GLY A 511 -16.29 28.46 5.52
CA GLY A 511 -14.87 28.60 5.22
C GLY A 511 -14.04 29.28 6.34
N ARG A 512 -14.68 30.03 7.25
CA ARG A 512 -14.06 30.58 8.48
C ARG A 512 -13.80 29.50 9.49
N ALA A 513 -14.84 28.74 9.86
CA ALA A 513 -14.71 27.64 10.80
C ALA A 513 -13.64 26.63 10.35
N GLU A 514 -13.62 26.25 9.07
CA GLU A 514 -12.62 25.29 8.57
C GLU A 514 -11.20 25.87 8.45
N SER A 515 -11.04 27.15 8.07
CA SER A 515 -9.69 27.75 8.06
C SER A 515 -9.17 27.98 9.48
N GLU A 516 -10.05 28.28 10.44
CA GLU A 516 -9.70 28.32 11.85
C GLU A 516 -9.39 26.93 12.40
N GLU A 517 -10.14 25.91 11.99
CA GLU A 517 -9.88 24.52 12.35
C GLU A 517 -8.57 24.01 11.72
N ALA A 518 -8.31 24.32 10.46
CA ALA A 518 -7.06 24.01 9.79
C ALA A 518 -5.87 24.79 10.40
N ARG A 519 -6.07 26.05 10.82
CA ARG A 519 -5.08 26.80 11.61
C ARG A 519 -4.85 26.17 12.98
N ARG A 520 -5.90 25.75 13.67
CA ARG A 520 -5.79 25.06 14.97
C ARG A 520 -5.05 23.74 14.82
N LYS A 521 -5.37 22.93 13.81
CA LYS A 521 -4.66 21.69 13.48
C LYS A 521 -3.20 21.96 13.12
N MET A 522 -2.92 23.00 12.35
CA MET A 522 -1.55 23.41 12.01
C MET A 522 -0.77 23.88 13.25
N ALA A 523 -1.39 24.66 14.13
CA ALA A 523 -0.79 25.12 15.37
C ALA A 523 -0.55 23.96 16.35
N GLN A 524 -1.50 23.03 16.47
CA GLN A 524 -1.38 21.82 17.27
C GLN A 524 -0.26 20.91 16.75
N LEU A 525 -0.18 20.66 15.43
CA LEU A 525 0.91 19.89 14.84
C LEU A 525 2.26 20.58 15.04
N LYS A 526 2.31 21.91 14.90
CA LYS A 526 3.53 22.68 15.08
C LYS A 526 4.00 22.63 16.53
N ALA A 527 3.11 22.84 17.50
CA ALA A 527 3.44 22.76 18.92
C ALA A 527 3.90 21.35 19.32
N SER A 528 3.19 20.31 18.84
CA SER A 528 3.59 18.92 19.05
C SER A 528 4.97 18.61 18.45
N TRP A 529 5.27 19.17 17.27
CA TRP A 529 6.59 19.01 16.63
C TRP A 529 7.70 19.73 17.40
N GLU A 530 7.47 20.97 17.83
CA GLU A 530 8.44 21.75 18.63
C GLU A 530 8.72 21.07 19.98
N GLU A 531 7.69 20.52 20.63
CA GLU A 531 7.82 19.76 21.87
C GLU A 531 8.65 18.48 21.69
N VAL A 532 8.40 17.72 20.61
CA VAL A 532 9.16 16.51 20.29
C VAL A 532 10.61 16.81 19.94
N GLU A 533 10.87 17.88 19.18
CA GLU A 533 12.23 18.34 18.83
C GLU A 533 13.00 18.80 20.07
N GLN A 534 12.35 19.52 20.99
CA GLN A 534 12.96 19.96 22.24
C GLN A 534 13.29 18.76 23.15
N ARG A 535 12.37 17.79 23.29
CA ARG A 535 12.62 16.54 24.02
C ARG A 535 13.76 15.74 23.40
N TYR A 536 13.86 15.69 22.07
CA TYR A 536 14.96 15.03 21.37
C TYR A 536 16.31 15.67 21.69
N ARG A 537 16.40 17.00 21.67
CA ARG A 537 17.64 17.72 22.07
C ARG A 537 18.00 17.46 23.52
N GLN A 538 17.04 17.57 24.43
CA GLN A 538 17.26 17.29 25.85
C GLN A 538 17.78 15.87 26.08
N HIS A 539 17.18 14.86 25.43
CA HIS A 539 17.65 13.48 25.53
C HIS A 539 19.06 13.31 24.96
N LYS A 540 19.38 13.96 23.84
CA LYS A 540 20.72 13.91 23.24
C LYS A 540 21.77 14.52 24.16
N ASP A 541 21.47 15.64 24.79
CA ASP A 541 22.36 16.32 25.73
C ASP A 541 22.54 15.46 27.00
N SER A 542 21.47 14.89 27.56
CA SER A 542 21.54 13.96 28.70
C SER A 542 22.36 12.71 28.42
N ILE A 543 22.28 12.14 27.21
CA ILE A 543 23.11 10.99 26.80
C ILE A 543 24.61 11.38 26.80
N SER A 544 24.93 12.59 26.34
CA SER A 544 26.31 13.10 26.36
C SER A 544 26.83 13.25 27.78
N THR A 545 26.03 13.84 28.68
CA THR A 545 26.41 14.04 30.09
C THR A 545 26.62 12.71 30.82
N VAL A 546 25.70 11.75 30.68
CA VAL A 546 25.83 10.41 31.30
C VAL A 546 27.06 9.66 30.76
N ALA A 547 27.38 9.82 29.47
CA ALA A 547 28.57 9.22 28.88
C ALA A 547 29.87 9.83 29.44
N GLU A 548 29.91 11.15 29.68
CA GLU A 548 31.06 11.83 30.28
C GLU A 548 31.25 11.44 31.75
N GLU A 549 30.18 11.23 32.51
CA GLU A 549 30.22 10.81 33.92
C GLU A 549 30.64 9.33 34.10
N ALA A 550 30.31 8.46 33.14
CA ALA A 550 30.60 7.03 33.22
C ALA A 550 32.08 6.68 32.97
N GLU A 551 32.81 7.51 32.23
CA GLU A 551 34.20 7.22 31.82
C GLU A 551 35.20 7.12 33.00
N PRO A 552 35.26 8.07 33.96
CA PRO A 552 36.19 7.97 35.08
C PRO A 552 35.88 6.80 36.03
N ILE A 553 34.59 6.50 36.24
CA ILE A 553 34.15 5.39 37.11
C ILE A 553 34.58 4.04 36.51
N LYS A 554 34.49 3.89 35.19
CA LYS A 554 34.90 2.69 34.46
C LYS A 554 36.41 2.45 34.52
N GLU A 555 37.22 3.52 34.46
CA GLU A 555 38.67 3.42 34.65
C GLU A 555 39.04 3.02 36.09
N GLU A 556 38.34 3.56 37.09
CA GLU A 556 38.59 3.27 38.51
C GLU A 556 38.17 1.84 38.91
N LEU A 557 37.06 1.34 38.35
CA LEU A 557 36.60 -0.04 38.51
C LEU A 557 37.63 -1.04 37.95
N SER A 558 38.13 -0.78 36.74
CA SER A 558 39.16 -1.62 36.09
C SER A 558 40.46 -1.70 36.90
N LYS A 559 40.90 -0.59 37.51
CA LYS A 559 42.06 -0.58 38.41
C LYS A 559 41.80 -1.37 39.70
N SER A 560 40.63 -1.18 40.30
CA SER A 560 40.25 -1.85 41.55
C SER A 560 40.11 -3.36 41.38
N ASP A 561 39.54 -3.84 40.27
CA ASP A 561 39.42 -5.26 39.94
C ASP A 561 40.79 -5.95 39.79
N GLN A 562 41.75 -5.26 39.17
CA GLN A 562 43.13 -5.76 39.06
C GLN A 562 43.80 -5.91 40.44
N ASP A 563 43.51 -5.01 41.38
CA ASP A 563 44.07 -5.04 42.73
C ASP A 563 43.39 -6.09 43.62
N VAL A 564 42.08 -6.35 43.42
CA VAL A 564 41.37 -7.49 44.03
C VAL A 564 42.04 -8.81 43.62
N GLU A 565 42.35 -8.99 42.34
CA GLU A 565 42.88 -10.26 41.85
C GLU A 565 44.31 -10.52 42.37
N LYS A 566 45.17 -9.48 42.40
CA LYS A 566 46.49 -9.56 43.07
C LYS A 566 46.36 -9.94 44.55
N SER A 567 45.40 -9.33 45.25
CA SER A 567 45.18 -9.56 46.69
C SER A 567 44.61 -10.95 46.99
N LYS A 568 43.74 -11.51 46.13
CA LYS A 568 43.27 -12.90 46.23
C LYS A 568 44.41 -13.91 46.11
N HIS A 569 45.35 -13.68 45.19
CA HIS A 569 46.53 -14.54 45.05
C HIS A 569 47.39 -14.54 46.33
N HIS A 570 47.62 -13.37 46.93
CA HIS A 570 48.33 -13.27 48.21
C HIS A 570 47.57 -13.94 49.36
N LYS A 571 46.24 -13.77 49.44
CA LYS A 571 45.40 -14.43 50.44
C LYS A 571 45.55 -15.96 50.36
N LYS A 572 45.45 -16.53 49.16
CA LYS A 572 45.58 -17.99 48.93
C LYS A 572 46.95 -18.51 49.39
N HIS A 573 48.04 -17.81 49.04
CA HIS A 573 49.39 -18.18 49.46
C HIS A 573 49.55 -18.30 50.98
N TYR A 574 49.00 -17.34 51.75
CA TYR A 574 49.10 -17.35 53.21
C TYR A 574 48.06 -18.25 53.89
N GLU A 575 46.92 -18.49 53.25
CA GLU A 575 45.91 -19.47 53.69
C GLU A 575 46.46 -20.90 53.62
N ASP A 576 47.17 -21.25 52.54
CA ASP A 576 47.82 -22.54 52.39
C ASP A 576 48.92 -22.74 53.46
N LYS A 577 49.75 -21.72 53.71
CA LYS A 577 50.73 -21.74 54.82
C LYS A 577 50.06 -21.93 56.18
N ARG A 578 48.97 -21.22 56.45
CA ARG A 578 48.19 -21.36 57.70
C ARG A 578 47.64 -22.78 57.85
N LYS A 579 47.11 -23.36 56.78
CA LYS A 579 46.55 -24.72 56.78
C LYS A 579 47.61 -25.78 57.08
N VAL A 580 48.81 -25.64 56.53
CA VAL A 580 49.95 -26.51 56.85
C VAL A 580 50.28 -26.49 58.35
N HIS A 581 50.34 -25.29 58.95
CA HIS A 581 50.62 -25.14 60.38
C HIS A 581 49.49 -25.67 61.29
N ILE A 582 48.22 -25.49 60.90
CA ILE A 582 47.06 -26.06 61.61
C ILE A 582 47.08 -27.58 61.56
N ASN A 583 47.36 -28.17 60.40
CA ASN A 583 47.44 -29.62 60.25
C ASN A 583 48.56 -30.22 61.12
N THR A 584 49.68 -29.50 61.28
CA THR A 584 50.75 -29.91 62.20
C THR A 584 50.31 -29.88 63.67
N ILE A 585 49.50 -28.88 64.06
CA ILE A 585 48.91 -28.77 65.40
C ILE A 585 47.85 -29.86 65.63
N GLN A 586 47.03 -30.17 64.63
CA GLN A 586 46.03 -31.23 64.69
C GLN A 586 46.67 -32.62 64.79
N ALA A 587 47.77 -32.88 64.08
CA ALA A 587 48.54 -34.12 64.23
C ALA A 587 49.12 -34.28 65.65
N LEU A 588 49.55 -33.18 66.28
CA LEU A 588 50.01 -33.17 67.69
C LEU A 588 48.86 -33.34 68.69
N LYS A 589 47.66 -32.84 68.38
CA LYS A 589 46.45 -33.06 69.18
C LYS A 589 45.94 -34.50 69.08
N ALA A 590 45.94 -35.08 67.89
CA ALA A 590 45.57 -36.48 67.68
C ALA A 590 46.51 -37.46 68.40
N SER A 591 47.79 -37.10 68.55
CA SER A 591 48.76 -37.83 69.39
C SER A 591 48.47 -37.72 70.90
N LEU A 592 47.73 -36.69 71.33
CA LEU A 592 47.36 -36.44 72.73
C LEU A 592 46.03 -37.14 73.07
N ASP A 593 45.07 -37.12 72.13
CA ASP A 593 43.77 -37.79 72.25
C ASP A 593 43.91 -39.32 72.37
N LEU A 594 44.96 -39.91 71.77
CA LEU A 594 45.31 -41.33 71.91
C LEU A 594 45.76 -41.73 73.34
N LYS A 595 46.02 -40.76 74.23
CA LYS A 595 46.38 -40.98 75.64
C LYS A 595 45.28 -40.63 76.65
N GLU A 596 44.16 -40.05 76.21
CA GLU A 596 43.06 -39.62 77.10
C GLU A 596 41.83 -40.56 77.08
N GLN A 597 41.89 -41.67 76.34
CA GLN A 597 40.89 -42.75 76.41
C GLN A 597 41.20 -43.78 77.52
N GLU A 598 41.19 -43.32 78.77
CA GLU A 598 41.00 -44.17 79.97
C GLU A 598 40.29 -43.35 81.07
N LEU A 599 39.00 -43.02 80.88
CA LEU A 599 37.98 -43.04 81.94
C LEU A 599 36.61 -42.70 81.34
N THR A 600 35.84 -43.76 81.12
CA THR A 600 34.44 -43.94 81.53
C THR A 600 33.78 -42.78 82.30
N VAL A 601 32.51 -42.43 82.16
CA VAL A 601 31.35 -43.10 81.54
C VAL A 601 30.14 -42.19 81.78
N LEU A 602 29.26 -42.17 80.78
CA LEU A 602 27.80 -42.27 80.88
C LEU A 602 27.15 -41.79 82.19
N LYS A 603 26.36 -40.70 82.09
CA LYS A 603 25.06 -40.55 82.77
C LYS A 603 24.32 -39.24 82.40
N ALA A 604 24.17 -38.95 81.10
CA ALA A 604 23.30 -37.86 80.64
C ALA A 604 22.66 -38.14 79.28
N THR A 605 22.42 -39.42 78.96
CA THR A 605 21.98 -39.89 77.64
C THR A 605 20.46 -40.10 77.55
N GLU A 606 19.66 -39.58 78.49
CA GLU A 606 18.23 -39.96 78.52
C GLU A 606 17.22 -38.90 78.09
N ILE A 607 17.60 -37.66 77.75
CA ILE A 607 16.57 -36.64 77.42
C ILE A 607 16.80 -35.81 76.13
N CYS A 608 18.02 -35.55 75.62
CA CYS A 608 18.18 -34.86 74.31
C CYS A 608 19.61 -34.95 73.70
N PRO A 609 19.80 -35.17 72.38
CA PRO A 609 21.12 -35.54 71.80
C PRO A 609 22.01 -34.40 71.26
N GLU A 610 21.57 -33.15 71.04
CA GLU A 610 22.40 -32.15 70.33
C GLU A 610 22.34 -30.73 70.92
N ARG A 611 23.52 -30.13 71.08
CA ARG A 611 23.83 -28.89 71.82
C ARG A 611 23.78 -27.67 70.89
N SER A 612 23.02 -26.64 71.25
CA SER A 612 22.98 -25.34 70.55
C SER A 612 23.24 -24.18 71.50
N GLU A 613 24.09 -23.22 71.10
CA GLU A 613 24.46 -22.03 71.88
C GLU A 613 23.45 -20.88 71.67
N VAL A 614 22.87 -20.33 72.74
CA VAL A 614 21.99 -19.14 72.65
C VAL A 614 22.38 -18.08 73.68
N ARG A 615 22.49 -16.81 73.25
CA ARG A 615 22.99 -15.64 74.01
C ARG A 615 21.91 -14.68 74.56
N ARG A 616 20.61 -15.00 74.51
CA ARG A 616 19.49 -14.05 74.76
C ARG A 616 18.61 -14.44 75.97
N THR A 617 17.97 -13.46 76.62
CA THR A 617 17.08 -13.63 77.79
C THR A 617 15.67 -14.12 77.41
N ALA A 618 15.11 -15.05 78.19
CA ALA A 618 13.79 -15.65 77.96
C ALA A 618 12.64 -14.63 77.79
N ARG A 619 12.67 -13.51 78.53
CA ARG A 619 11.66 -12.43 78.45
C ARG A 619 11.68 -11.66 77.12
N SER A 620 12.85 -11.57 76.49
CA SER A 620 13.02 -10.93 75.18
C SER A 620 12.51 -11.81 74.05
N LEU A 621 12.68 -13.13 74.18
CA LEU A 621 12.22 -14.10 73.19
C LEU A 621 10.69 -14.24 73.22
N ASP A 622 10.09 -14.25 74.41
CA ASP A 622 8.63 -14.38 74.60
C ASP A 622 7.82 -13.18 74.05
N SER A 623 8.35 -11.96 74.21
CA SER A 623 7.74 -10.74 73.67
C SER A 623 7.87 -10.63 72.15
N GLU A 624 8.93 -11.19 71.56
CA GLU A 624 9.13 -11.27 70.11
C GLU A 624 8.23 -12.35 69.47
N ILE A 625 8.08 -13.51 70.13
CA ILE A 625 7.13 -14.57 69.76
C ILE A 625 5.69 -14.03 69.75
N SER A 626 5.31 -13.26 70.79
CA SER A 626 3.97 -12.69 70.90
C SER A 626 3.68 -11.64 69.81
N ARG A 627 4.66 -10.80 69.46
CA ARG A 627 4.54 -9.85 68.34
C ARG A 627 4.42 -10.55 66.98
N LEU A 628 5.19 -11.61 66.74
CA LEU A 628 5.12 -12.36 65.48
C LEU A 628 3.75 -13.04 65.31
N LYS A 629 3.19 -13.65 66.37
CA LYS A 629 1.86 -14.28 66.32
C LYS A 629 0.76 -13.29 65.92
N LEU A 630 0.76 -12.09 66.50
CA LEU A 630 -0.23 -11.06 66.19
C LEU A 630 -0.15 -10.59 64.73
N LYS A 631 1.08 -10.47 64.21
CA LYS A 631 1.36 -10.04 62.83
C LYS A 631 0.95 -11.10 61.79
N ILE A 632 1.13 -12.38 62.11
CA ILE A 632 0.70 -13.50 61.28
C ILE A 632 -0.83 -13.54 61.16
N SER A 633 -1.55 -13.40 62.29
CA SER A 633 -3.02 -13.42 62.31
C SER A 633 -3.64 -12.29 61.49
N THR A 634 -3.13 -11.06 61.61
CA THR A 634 -3.67 -9.90 60.88
C THR A 634 -3.44 -9.97 59.37
N GLN A 635 -2.37 -10.63 58.92
CA GLN A 635 -2.09 -10.80 57.50
C GLN A 635 -2.84 -12.00 56.88
N GLN A 636 -3.14 -13.04 57.65
CA GLN A 636 -3.98 -14.15 57.21
C GLN A 636 -5.42 -13.73 56.93
N ASP A 637 -5.99 -12.83 57.76
CA ASP A 637 -7.36 -12.34 57.60
C ASP A 637 -7.55 -11.44 56.35
N GLN A 638 -6.46 -10.91 55.77
CA GLN A 638 -6.50 -9.96 54.65
C GLN A 638 -6.32 -10.60 53.26
N GLN A 639 -5.82 -11.83 53.14
CA GLN A 639 -5.28 -12.35 51.87
C GLN A 639 -6.21 -13.27 51.04
N GLY A 640 -7.41 -13.61 51.51
CA GLY A 640 -8.37 -14.43 50.74
C GLY A 640 -7.94 -15.90 50.53
N ASP A 641 -8.61 -16.62 49.63
CA ASP A 641 -8.35 -18.05 49.37
C ASP A 641 -7.08 -18.28 48.52
N ARG A 642 -6.16 -19.12 49.02
CA ARG A 642 -4.81 -19.34 48.47
C ARG A 642 -4.85 -19.94 47.06
N GLU A 643 -5.74 -20.90 46.82
CA GLU A 643 -5.83 -21.58 45.53
C GLU A 643 -6.34 -20.64 44.43
N GLU A 644 -7.32 -19.79 44.77
CA GLU A 644 -7.91 -18.84 43.82
C GLU A 644 -6.90 -17.74 43.40
N VAL A 645 -6.07 -17.25 44.32
CA VAL A 645 -5.02 -16.26 44.01
C VAL A 645 -3.97 -16.84 43.06
N ILE A 646 -3.57 -18.10 43.27
CA ILE A 646 -2.60 -18.79 42.40
C ILE A 646 -3.20 -19.05 41.01
N ARG A 647 -4.46 -19.50 40.94
CA ARG A 647 -5.18 -19.74 39.68
C ARG A 647 -5.29 -18.46 38.85
N GLN A 648 -5.69 -17.36 39.49
CA GLN A 648 -5.81 -16.06 38.85
C GLN A 648 -4.46 -15.53 38.32
N TYR A 649 -3.36 -15.80 39.02
CA TYR A 649 -2.01 -15.47 38.55
C TYR A 649 -1.64 -16.29 37.31
N GLN A 650 -1.87 -17.60 37.33
CA GLN A 650 -1.58 -18.49 36.20
C GLN A 650 -2.35 -18.07 34.93
N GLU A 651 -3.65 -17.78 35.04
CA GLU A 651 -4.46 -17.29 33.91
C GLU A 651 -3.94 -15.95 33.36
N ALA A 652 -3.51 -15.04 34.23
CA ALA A 652 -2.96 -13.75 33.80
C ALA A 652 -1.60 -13.92 33.10
N LEU A 653 -0.76 -14.82 33.60
CA LEU A 653 0.54 -15.15 33.02
C LEU A 653 0.39 -15.80 31.63
N GLU A 654 -0.53 -16.75 31.49
CA GLU A 654 -0.78 -17.44 30.21
C GLU A 654 -1.34 -16.48 29.15
N ASN A 655 -2.29 -15.64 29.52
CA ASN A 655 -2.82 -14.59 28.64
C ASN A 655 -1.73 -13.60 28.19
N TYR A 656 -0.89 -13.12 29.11
CA TYR A 656 0.24 -12.26 28.78
C TYR A 656 1.22 -12.97 27.84
N SER A 657 1.57 -14.23 28.14
CA SER A 657 2.50 -15.03 27.34
C SER A 657 2.01 -15.22 25.91
N ASN A 658 0.73 -15.58 25.72
CA ASN A 658 0.13 -15.80 24.40
C ASN A 658 0.16 -14.55 23.53
N ILE A 659 -0.29 -13.40 24.05
CA ILE A 659 -0.28 -12.14 23.29
C ILE A 659 1.15 -11.68 23.04
N ASN A 660 2.06 -11.85 24.00
CA ASN A 660 3.48 -11.50 23.84
C ASN A 660 4.14 -12.33 22.73
N GLN A 661 3.81 -13.62 22.65
CA GLN A 661 4.26 -14.52 21.59
C GLN A 661 3.72 -14.05 20.23
N GLN A 662 2.44 -13.70 20.13
CA GLN A 662 1.83 -13.19 18.90
C GLN A 662 2.49 -11.89 18.43
N VAL A 663 2.72 -10.93 19.33
CA VAL A 663 3.42 -9.66 19.04
C VAL A 663 4.84 -9.94 18.53
N LYS A 664 5.59 -10.83 19.19
CA LYS A 664 6.94 -11.21 18.74
C LYS A 664 6.93 -11.83 17.34
N CYS A 665 5.98 -12.71 17.06
CA CYS A 665 5.82 -13.34 15.75
C CYS A 665 5.50 -12.28 14.67
N LEU A 666 4.55 -11.38 14.93
CA LEU A 666 4.18 -10.31 14.00
C LEU A 666 5.34 -9.34 13.75
N LYS A 667 6.10 -8.97 14.79
CA LYS A 667 7.29 -8.12 14.64
C LYS A 667 8.35 -8.78 13.76
N ARG A 668 8.63 -10.07 13.99
CA ARG A 668 9.57 -10.83 13.15
C ARG A 668 9.07 -10.91 11.71
N PHE A 669 7.78 -11.16 11.50
CA PHE A 669 7.18 -11.16 10.16
C PHE A 669 7.35 -9.82 9.45
N ILE A 670 7.07 -8.70 10.13
CA ILE A 670 7.23 -7.35 9.57
C ILE A 670 8.69 -7.08 9.23
N GLN A 671 9.65 -7.47 10.07
CA GLN A 671 11.08 -7.30 9.79
C GLN A 671 11.50 -8.04 8.52
N VAL A 672 11.09 -9.31 8.38
CA VAL A 672 11.36 -10.11 7.18
C VAL A 672 10.66 -9.49 5.96
N LEU A 673 9.40 -9.06 6.11
CA LEU A 673 8.65 -8.40 5.05
C LEU A 673 9.35 -7.13 4.58
N CYS A 674 9.83 -6.26 5.48
CA CYS A 674 10.60 -5.07 5.14
C CYS A 674 11.80 -5.41 4.26
N LYS A 675 12.60 -6.40 4.68
CA LYS A 675 13.79 -6.83 3.93
C LYS A 675 13.41 -7.31 2.52
N ILE A 676 12.38 -8.14 2.40
CA ILE A 676 11.88 -8.63 1.11
C ILE A 676 11.37 -7.47 0.25
N MET A 677 10.68 -6.49 0.85
CA MET A 677 10.19 -5.31 0.13
C MET A 677 11.33 -4.46 -0.43
N ASP A 678 12.38 -4.23 0.36
CA ASP A 678 13.56 -3.48 -0.07
C ASP A 678 14.27 -4.19 -1.24
N ASP A 679 14.44 -5.52 -1.14
CA ASP A 679 15.01 -6.33 -2.22
C ASP A 679 14.13 -6.30 -3.48
N ARG A 680 12.80 -6.43 -3.35
CA ARG A 680 11.87 -6.35 -4.49
C ARG A 680 11.87 -4.96 -5.12
N HIS A 681 11.98 -3.90 -4.33
CA HIS A 681 12.05 -2.53 -4.84
C HIS A 681 13.34 -2.27 -5.61
N ARG A 682 14.47 -2.81 -5.13
CA ARG A 682 15.75 -2.77 -5.86
C ARG A 682 15.61 -3.47 -7.21
N VAL A 683 15.13 -4.72 -7.21
CA VAL A 683 14.95 -5.51 -8.44
C VAL A 683 13.98 -4.84 -9.41
N TYR A 684 12.86 -4.29 -8.92
CA TYR A 684 11.91 -3.53 -9.75
C TYR A 684 12.59 -2.33 -10.43
N THR A 685 13.42 -1.59 -9.70
CA THR A 685 14.12 -0.42 -10.24
C THR A 685 15.14 -0.80 -11.29
N GLU A 686 15.89 -1.89 -11.07
CA GLU A 686 16.84 -2.46 -12.02
C GLU A 686 16.13 -2.99 -13.27
N LEU A 687 15.06 -3.76 -13.10
CA LEU A 687 14.26 -4.32 -14.19
C LEU A 687 13.66 -3.21 -15.04
N ARG A 688 13.08 -2.17 -14.41
CA ARG A 688 12.54 -1.00 -15.12
C ARG A 688 13.60 -0.34 -15.99
N ARG A 689 14.79 -0.08 -15.45
CA ARG A 689 15.90 0.50 -16.20
C ARG A 689 16.36 -0.41 -17.34
N PHE A 690 16.52 -1.71 -17.07
CA PHE A 690 16.98 -2.69 -18.04
C PHE A 690 16.01 -2.84 -19.22
N LEU A 691 14.71 -2.97 -18.94
CA LEU A 691 13.67 -3.08 -19.94
C LEU A 691 13.58 -1.82 -20.80
N SER A 692 13.73 -0.63 -20.22
CA SER A 692 13.75 0.63 -20.98
C SER A 692 14.95 0.72 -21.92
N VAL A 693 16.15 0.34 -21.46
CA VAL A 693 17.35 0.30 -22.32
C VAL A 693 17.19 -0.72 -23.44
N ARG A 694 16.73 -1.94 -23.13
CA ARG A 694 16.48 -2.96 -24.16
C ARG A 694 15.44 -2.53 -25.16
N CYS A 695 14.33 -1.94 -24.71
CA CYS A 695 13.28 -1.41 -25.59
C CYS A 695 13.88 -0.42 -26.60
N LYS A 696 14.71 0.51 -26.12
CA LYS A 696 15.41 1.49 -26.96
C LYS A 696 16.33 0.81 -27.98
N MET A 697 17.17 -0.14 -27.53
CA MET A 697 18.11 -0.84 -28.42
C MET A 697 17.38 -1.64 -29.52
N TYR A 698 16.33 -2.37 -29.17
CA TYR A 698 15.55 -3.11 -30.16
C TYR A 698 14.81 -2.17 -31.11
N PHE A 699 14.25 -1.08 -30.61
CA PHE A 699 13.55 -0.12 -31.45
C PHE A 699 14.47 0.49 -32.53
N ASP A 700 15.66 0.94 -32.11
CA ASP A 700 16.67 1.48 -33.01
C ASP A 700 17.17 0.43 -34.03
N SER A 701 17.44 -0.80 -33.55
CA SER A 701 17.84 -1.92 -34.42
C SER A 701 16.78 -2.35 -35.43
N MET A 702 15.48 -2.18 -35.12
CA MET A 702 14.41 -2.53 -36.06
C MET A 702 14.21 -1.42 -37.11
N LEU A 703 14.31 -0.15 -36.69
CA LEU A 703 14.23 1.00 -37.60
C LEU A 703 15.40 1.06 -38.59
N SER A 704 16.61 0.69 -38.15
CA SER A 704 17.80 0.71 -39.00
C SER A 704 17.71 -0.23 -40.21
N GLN A 705 16.84 -1.25 -40.17
CA GLN A 705 16.56 -2.10 -41.34
C GLN A 705 15.98 -1.33 -42.53
N ARG A 706 15.37 -0.16 -42.28
CA ARG A 706 14.87 0.78 -43.29
C ARG A 706 15.79 1.98 -43.49
N GLY A 707 16.95 2.00 -42.84
CA GLY A 707 17.83 3.15 -42.77
C GLY A 707 17.22 4.32 -41.97
N TYR A 708 16.26 4.06 -41.08
CA TYR A 708 15.67 5.09 -40.22
C TYR A 708 16.46 5.18 -38.91
N ILE A 709 16.50 6.38 -38.33
CA ILE A 709 17.12 6.63 -37.02
C ILE A 709 16.01 6.86 -36.01
N GLY A 710 16.03 6.10 -34.90
CA GLY A 710 15.07 6.21 -33.82
C GLY A 710 15.69 6.76 -32.54
N LYS A 711 14.98 7.66 -31.84
CA LYS A 711 15.36 8.11 -30.50
C LYS A 711 14.22 7.89 -29.52
N MET A 712 14.50 7.16 -28.45
CA MET A 712 13.60 6.98 -27.32
C MET A 712 14.23 7.55 -26.05
N MET A 713 13.48 8.38 -25.33
CA MET A 713 13.89 8.95 -24.04
C MET A 713 12.86 8.59 -22.97
N PHE A 714 13.29 7.79 -22.00
CA PHE A 714 12.50 7.44 -20.82
C PHE A 714 12.87 8.38 -19.67
N GLU A 715 11.90 9.12 -19.14
CA GLU A 715 12.04 9.89 -17.90
C GLU A 715 11.19 9.27 -16.81
N HIS A 716 11.84 8.42 -16.02
CA HIS A 716 11.22 7.60 -15.00
C HIS A 716 10.69 8.39 -13.79
N LYS A 717 11.19 9.60 -13.53
CA LYS A 717 10.73 10.46 -12.43
C LYS A 717 9.45 11.20 -12.78
N ASN A 718 9.35 11.68 -14.02
CA ASN A 718 8.18 12.39 -14.53
C ASN A 718 7.16 11.45 -15.20
N GLU A 719 7.47 10.15 -15.27
CA GLU A 719 6.67 9.12 -15.92
C GLU A 719 6.35 9.46 -17.38
N THR A 720 7.36 9.90 -18.15
CA THR A 720 7.21 10.25 -19.57
C THR A 720 8.09 9.41 -20.49
N LEU A 721 7.61 9.17 -21.71
CA LEU A 721 8.33 8.52 -22.80
C LEU A 721 8.16 9.36 -24.07
N SER A 722 9.25 9.97 -24.53
CA SER A 722 9.31 10.63 -25.83
C SER A 722 9.95 9.72 -26.86
N ILE A 723 9.36 9.68 -28.06
CA ILE A 723 9.85 8.86 -29.17
C ILE A 723 9.83 9.72 -30.42
N SER A 724 10.94 9.75 -31.13
CA SER A 724 11.11 10.50 -32.37
C SER A 724 11.86 9.65 -33.39
N VAL A 725 11.52 9.84 -34.67
CA VAL A 725 12.00 9.02 -35.78
C VAL A 725 12.40 9.94 -36.93
N GLN A 726 13.51 9.62 -37.57
CA GLN A 726 13.98 10.32 -38.76
C GLN A 726 14.00 9.34 -39.94
N PRO A 727 13.06 9.47 -40.89
CA PRO A 727 13.08 8.69 -42.12
C PRO A 727 14.08 9.28 -43.12
N GLY A 728 14.97 8.45 -43.65
CA GLY A 728 15.87 8.81 -44.76
C GLY A 728 17.36 8.55 -44.50
N VAL A 729 18.12 8.33 -45.59
CA VAL A 729 19.57 8.17 -45.57
C VAL A 729 20.22 9.54 -45.78
N GLY A 730 20.64 10.18 -44.68
CA GLY A 730 21.41 11.43 -44.70
C GLY A 730 20.90 12.50 -43.73
N ASP A 731 21.83 13.37 -43.30
CA ASP A 731 21.70 14.39 -42.24
C ASP A 731 20.73 15.57 -42.58
N LYS A 732 19.88 15.42 -43.60
CA LYS A 732 19.01 16.49 -44.14
C LYS A 732 17.56 16.46 -43.65
N ALA A 733 17.09 15.35 -43.06
CA ALA A 733 15.74 15.24 -42.52
C ALA A 733 15.74 15.61 -41.02
N ALA A 734 14.86 16.52 -40.59
CA ALA A 734 14.76 16.89 -39.19
C ALA A 734 14.21 15.72 -38.35
N LEU A 735 14.80 15.51 -37.18
CA LEU A 735 14.37 14.50 -36.21
C LEU A 735 12.99 14.91 -35.68
N SER A 736 11.95 14.17 -36.09
CA SER A 736 10.58 14.64 -35.95
C SER A 736 9.73 13.71 -35.07
N ASP A 737 8.70 14.27 -34.43
CA ASP A 737 7.72 13.47 -33.68
C ASP A 737 6.98 12.56 -34.66
N MET A 738 6.65 11.33 -34.25
CA MET A 738 6.05 10.31 -35.11
C MET A 738 4.76 10.76 -35.81
N ARG A 739 4.12 11.82 -35.31
CA ARG A 739 2.92 12.43 -35.90
C ARG A 739 3.16 13.15 -37.22
N SER A 740 4.37 13.63 -37.44
CA SER A 740 4.78 14.36 -38.64
C SER A 740 5.30 13.45 -39.76
N LEU A 741 5.34 12.14 -39.52
CA LEU A 741 5.70 11.11 -40.50
C LEU A 741 4.54 10.86 -41.47
N SER A 742 4.85 10.38 -42.67
CA SER A 742 3.83 9.87 -43.59
C SER A 742 3.08 8.67 -42.99
N GLY A 743 1.88 8.37 -43.49
CA GLY A 743 1.07 7.24 -43.00
C GLY A 743 1.79 5.89 -43.02
N GLY A 744 2.62 5.66 -44.06
CA GLY A 744 3.44 4.45 -44.20
C GLY A 744 4.61 4.39 -43.22
N GLU A 745 5.38 5.48 -43.09
CA GLU A 745 6.50 5.59 -42.13
C GLU A 745 6.05 5.47 -40.68
N ARG A 746 4.89 6.07 -40.39
CA ARG A 746 4.24 6.01 -39.09
C ARG A 746 3.83 4.58 -38.75
N SER A 747 3.15 3.90 -39.66
CA SER A 747 2.72 2.50 -39.48
C SER A 747 3.93 1.58 -39.29
N PHE A 748 4.99 1.79 -40.07
CA PHE A 748 6.25 1.05 -39.95
C PHE A 748 6.90 1.26 -38.58
N SER A 749 7.02 2.52 -38.13
CA SER A 749 7.57 2.87 -36.82
C SER A 749 6.75 2.28 -35.67
N THR A 750 5.42 2.22 -35.83
CA THR A 750 4.51 1.55 -34.88
C THR A 750 4.83 0.07 -34.76
N VAL A 751 5.01 -0.64 -35.88
CA VAL A 751 5.39 -2.05 -35.85
C VAL A 751 6.77 -2.23 -35.23
N CYS A 752 7.77 -1.42 -35.56
CA CYS A 752 9.09 -1.49 -34.93
C CYS A 752 9.01 -1.33 -33.39
N PHE A 753 8.14 -0.44 -32.90
CA PHE A 753 7.92 -0.28 -31.47
C PHE A 753 7.20 -1.48 -30.84
N VAL A 754 6.17 -2.03 -31.49
CA VAL A 754 5.50 -3.24 -30.99
C VAL A 754 6.49 -4.41 -30.93
N LEU A 755 7.33 -4.57 -31.95
CA LEU A 755 8.36 -5.60 -32.00
C LEU A 755 9.45 -5.40 -30.92
N SER A 756 9.81 -4.15 -30.59
CA SER A 756 10.76 -3.89 -29.50
C SER A 756 10.16 -4.27 -28.14
N LEU A 757 8.86 -4.04 -27.94
CA LEU A 757 8.15 -4.53 -26.76
C LEU A 757 8.02 -6.05 -26.73
N TRP A 758 7.83 -6.71 -27.87
CA TRP A 758 7.78 -8.17 -27.97
C TRP A 758 9.09 -8.85 -27.59
N ALA A 759 10.21 -8.16 -27.77
CA ALA A 759 11.54 -8.64 -27.39
C ALA A 759 11.80 -8.55 -25.87
N ILE A 760 10.97 -7.81 -25.12
CA ILE A 760 11.15 -7.60 -23.67
C ILE A 760 9.95 -8.07 -22.83
N ALA A 761 8.77 -8.24 -23.43
CA ALA A 761 7.57 -8.73 -22.76
C ALA A 761 7.33 -10.21 -23.05
N GLU A 762 6.99 -10.96 -22.00
CA GLU A 762 6.66 -12.38 -22.11
C GLU A 762 5.16 -12.59 -22.29
N ALA A 763 4.80 -13.34 -23.32
CA ALA A 763 3.44 -13.78 -23.59
C ALA A 763 3.49 -15.13 -24.33
N PRO A 764 2.65 -16.11 -23.96
CA PRO A 764 2.63 -17.45 -24.57
C PRO A 764 2.11 -17.40 -26.01
N PHE A 765 1.19 -16.48 -26.30
CA PHE A 765 0.75 -16.16 -27.64
C PHE A 765 0.56 -14.67 -27.83
N ARG A 766 0.63 -14.24 -29.09
CA ARG A 766 0.43 -12.85 -29.49
C ARG A 766 -0.48 -12.77 -30.70
N ALA A 767 -1.34 -11.75 -30.74
CA ALA A 767 -2.25 -11.54 -31.84
C ALA A 767 -2.27 -10.08 -32.30
N LEU A 768 -2.16 -9.86 -33.61
CA LEU A 768 -2.22 -8.54 -34.26
C LEU A 768 -3.39 -8.49 -35.22
N ASP A 769 -4.19 -7.44 -35.12
CA ASP A 769 -5.29 -7.15 -36.04
C ASP A 769 -4.95 -6.00 -36.99
N GLU A 770 -5.04 -6.27 -38.29
CA GLU A 770 -4.94 -5.29 -39.38
C GLU A 770 -3.70 -4.38 -39.33
N PHE A 771 -2.58 -4.93 -38.87
CA PHE A 771 -1.33 -4.19 -38.71
C PHE A 771 -0.73 -3.68 -40.03
N ASP A 772 -1.09 -4.28 -41.17
CA ASP A 772 -0.53 -3.98 -42.49
C ASP A 772 -1.42 -3.10 -43.39
N VAL A 773 -2.59 -2.66 -42.90
CA VAL A 773 -3.58 -1.92 -43.72
C VAL A 773 -3.09 -0.54 -44.15
N TYR A 774 -2.29 0.13 -43.32
CA TYR A 774 -1.84 1.52 -43.53
C TYR A 774 -0.38 1.60 -44.02
N MET A 775 0.16 0.50 -44.55
CA MET A 775 1.52 0.40 -45.04
C MET A 775 1.56 0.35 -46.56
N ASP A 776 2.53 1.05 -47.16
CA ASP A 776 2.91 0.79 -48.54
C ASP A 776 3.51 -0.62 -48.69
N MET A 777 3.62 -1.11 -49.93
CA MET A 777 4.08 -2.46 -50.22
C MET A 777 5.51 -2.75 -49.72
N VAL A 778 6.38 -1.74 -49.66
CA VAL A 778 7.78 -1.95 -49.27
C VAL A 778 7.90 -2.03 -47.74
N ASN A 779 7.30 -1.08 -47.02
CA ASN A 779 7.22 -1.09 -45.56
C ASN A 779 6.47 -2.31 -45.04
N ARG A 780 5.43 -2.74 -45.75
CA ARG A 780 4.70 -3.99 -45.47
C ARG A 780 5.61 -5.20 -45.58
N ARG A 781 6.34 -5.37 -46.69
CA ARG A 781 7.24 -6.51 -46.89
C ARG A 781 8.29 -6.60 -45.80
N ILE A 782 8.94 -5.49 -45.47
CA ILE A 782 10.01 -5.46 -44.46
C ILE A 782 9.44 -5.75 -43.06
N SER A 783 8.29 -5.16 -42.71
CA SER A 783 7.61 -5.44 -41.44
C SER A 783 7.25 -6.91 -41.29
N MET A 784 6.73 -7.52 -42.37
CA MET A 784 6.41 -8.95 -42.43
C MET A 784 7.64 -9.83 -42.21
N ASP A 785 8.74 -9.53 -42.91
CA ASP A 785 9.99 -10.27 -42.75
C ASP A 785 10.54 -10.16 -41.32
N MET A 786 10.46 -8.98 -40.69
CA MET A 786 10.82 -8.78 -39.29
C MET A 786 9.96 -9.62 -38.33
N MET A 787 8.64 -9.61 -38.53
CA MET A 787 7.69 -10.38 -37.70
C MET A 787 7.95 -11.89 -37.82
N LEU A 788 8.16 -12.39 -39.04
CA LEU A 788 8.47 -13.80 -39.27
C LEU A 788 9.82 -14.20 -38.68
N LYS A 789 10.83 -13.32 -38.77
CA LYS A 789 12.14 -13.53 -38.14
C LYS A 789 12.03 -13.63 -36.63
N ILE A 790 11.26 -12.77 -35.98
CA ILE A 790 11.01 -12.86 -34.54
C ILE A 790 10.24 -14.13 -34.20
N ALA A 791 9.19 -14.46 -34.96
CA ALA A 791 8.37 -15.64 -34.69
C ALA A 791 9.16 -16.96 -34.81
N SER A 792 10.03 -17.05 -35.82
CA SER A 792 10.94 -18.20 -36.01
C SER A 792 11.99 -18.32 -34.90
N SER A 793 12.49 -17.20 -34.36
CA SER A 793 13.37 -17.22 -33.18
C SER A 793 12.66 -17.67 -31.90
N GLN A 794 11.32 -17.52 -31.85
CA GLN A 794 10.48 -17.82 -30.69
C GLN A 794 9.60 -19.06 -30.95
N ARG A 795 10.24 -20.20 -31.22
CA ARG A 795 9.57 -21.44 -31.69
C ARG A 795 8.49 -22.01 -30.76
N TYR A 796 8.53 -21.69 -29.47
CA TYR A 796 7.55 -22.14 -28.47
C TYR A 796 6.43 -21.14 -28.19
N ARG A 797 6.40 -20.00 -28.88
CA ARG A 797 5.33 -18.99 -28.78
C ARG A 797 4.45 -19.03 -30.01
N GLN A 798 3.17 -18.73 -29.83
CA GLN A 798 2.20 -18.69 -30.92
C GLN A 798 1.94 -17.24 -31.36
N PHE A 799 1.87 -17.00 -32.67
CA PHE A 799 1.60 -15.72 -33.30
C PHE A 799 0.36 -15.85 -34.17
N ILE A 800 -0.56 -14.90 -34.05
CA ILE A 800 -1.82 -14.85 -34.79
C ILE A 800 -1.90 -13.49 -35.48
N PHE A 801 -1.81 -13.48 -36.80
CA PHE A 801 -1.82 -12.27 -37.61
C PHE A 801 -3.13 -12.23 -38.41
N LEU A 802 -3.94 -11.21 -38.20
CA LEU A 802 -5.19 -11.00 -38.94
C LEU A 802 -4.93 -9.92 -39.97
N THR A 803 -5.11 -10.24 -41.25
CA THR A 803 -4.89 -9.28 -42.35
C THR A 803 -5.97 -9.42 -43.42
N PRO A 804 -6.43 -8.31 -44.02
CA PRO A 804 -7.33 -8.37 -45.17
C PRO A 804 -6.61 -8.69 -46.48
N GLN A 805 -5.29 -8.61 -46.50
CA GLN A 805 -4.51 -8.65 -47.72
C GLN A 805 -4.06 -10.07 -48.09
N SER A 806 -3.83 -10.32 -49.38
CA SER A 806 -3.33 -11.61 -49.87
C SER A 806 -1.93 -11.92 -49.31
N MET A 807 -1.71 -13.20 -49.01
CA MET A 807 -0.47 -13.75 -48.44
C MET A 807 0.22 -14.76 -49.38
N SER A 808 -0.04 -14.65 -50.68
CA SER A 808 0.51 -15.55 -51.72
C SER A 808 2.04 -15.49 -51.86
N SER A 809 2.70 -14.48 -51.31
CA SER A 809 4.15 -14.28 -51.34
C SER A 809 4.91 -14.83 -50.12
N LEU A 810 4.22 -15.47 -49.17
CA LEU A 810 4.87 -16.02 -47.97
C LEU A 810 5.69 -17.29 -48.28
N PRO A 811 6.82 -17.50 -47.58
CA PRO A 811 7.60 -18.73 -47.71
C PRO A 811 6.79 -19.93 -47.20
N VAL A 812 6.80 -21.03 -47.95
CA VAL A 812 6.17 -22.29 -47.54
C VAL A 812 6.97 -22.88 -46.38
N ASN A 813 6.37 -22.93 -45.18
CA ASN A 813 7.01 -23.45 -43.97
C ASN A 813 5.97 -24.16 -43.09
N ASN A 814 6.31 -25.34 -42.55
CA ASN A 814 5.45 -26.13 -41.67
C ASN A 814 5.06 -25.41 -40.36
N LEU A 815 5.77 -24.35 -40.00
CA LEU A 815 5.45 -23.50 -38.84
C LEU A 815 4.42 -22.41 -39.13
N ILE A 816 4.13 -22.14 -40.40
CA ILE A 816 3.21 -21.10 -40.85
C ILE A 816 1.91 -21.78 -41.29
N ARG A 817 0.79 -21.37 -40.68
CA ARG A 817 -0.54 -21.82 -41.06
C ARG A 817 -1.37 -20.65 -41.56
N ILE A 818 -2.00 -20.80 -42.74
CA ILE A 818 -2.90 -19.79 -43.30
C ILE A 818 -4.34 -20.32 -43.20
N LEU A 819 -5.20 -19.53 -42.57
CA LEU A 819 -6.63 -19.79 -42.35
C LEU A 819 -7.41 -18.74 -43.13
N ARG A 820 -8.07 -19.12 -44.22
CA ARG A 820 -8.86 -18.20 -45.04
C ARG A 820 -10.32 -18.21 -44.59
N LEU A 821 -10.83 -17.04 -44.23
CA LEU A 821 -12.25 -16.81 -43.95
C LEU A 821 -13.05 -16.74 -45.25
N LYS A 822 -14.31 -17.15 -45.18
CA LYS A 822 -15.28 -16.95 -46.27
C LYS A 822 -15.54 -15.46 -46.45
N ASP A 823 -15.75 -15.05 -47.69
CA ASP A 823 -16.16 -13.69 -47.99
C ASP A 823 -17.55 -13.42 -47.40
N PRO A 824 -17.83 -12.17 -46.95
CA PRO A 824 -19.13 -11.83 -46.39
C PRO A 824 -20.25 -12.01 -47.44
N ASP A 825 -21.38 -12.56 -47.02
CA ASP A 825 -22.56 -12.69 -47.88
C ASP A 825 -23.04 -11.30 -48.32
N ARG A 826 -23.14 -11.06 -49.63
CA ARG A 826 -23.63 -9.79 -50.21
C ARG A 826 -25.08 -9.56 -49.75
N GLY A 827 -25.26 -8.76 -48.71
CA GLY A 827 -26.55 -8.50 -48.08
C GLY A 827 -26.49 -8.31 -46.56
N GLN A 828 -25.40 -8.75 -45.91
CA GLN A 828 -25.11 -8.30 -44.55
C GLN A 828 -24.52 -6.89 -44.63
N THR A 829 -25.37 -5.87 -44.50
CA THR A 829 -24.91 -4.52 -44.19
C THR A 829 -24.02 -4.59 -42.95
N ALA A 830 -22.89 -3.89 -42.99
CA ALA A 830 -22.15 -3.61 -41.77
C ALA A 830 -23.15 -3.03 -40.76
N LEU A 831 -23.32 -3.68 -39.61
CA LEU A 831 -24.02 -3.04 -38.49
C LEU A 831 -23.33 -1.68 -38.28
N PRO A 832 -24.07 -0.58 -38.09
CA PRO A 832 -23.48 0.70 -37.75
C PRO A 832 -22.92 0.58 -36.33
N PHE A 833 -21.73 0.02 -36.20
CA PHE A 833 -20.85 0.33 -35.10
C PHE A 833 -20.45 1.77 -35.34
N GLY A 834 -21.13 2.70 -34.66
CA GLY A 834 -20.91 4.13 -34.82
C GLY A 834 -19.42 4.43 -34.85
N GLN A 835 -18.92 4.76 -36.05
CA GLN A 835 -17.68 5.50 -36.17
C GLN A 835 -17.93 6.84 -35.48
N ARG A 836 -16.98 7.29 -34.65
CA ARG A 836 -16.87 8.71 -34.39
C ARG A 836 -16.67 9.37 -35.76
N ASN A 837 -17.62 10.21 -36.16
CA ASN A 837 -17.52 11.03 -37.36
C ASN A 837 -16.22 11.84 -37.29
N GLU A 838 -15.35 11.65 -38.28
CA GLU A 838 -14.15 12.49 -38.54
C GLU A 838 -14.32 13.35 -39.81
N GLU A 839 -15.51 13.43 -40.41
CA GLU A 839 -15.78 14.26 -41.60
C GLU A 839 -17.14 14.98 -41.45
N GLU A 840 -17.12 16.10 -40.74
CA GLU A 840 -17.96 17.29 -40.99
C GLU A 840 -16.97 18.46 -41.11
N GLU A 841 -16.05 18.37 -42.07
CA GLU A 841 -15.17 19.46 -42.53
C GLU A 841 -15.18 19.41 -44.06
N GLU A 842 -16.29 19.81 -44.67
CA GLU A 842 -16.42 20.42 -46.01
C GLU A 842 -17.92 20.63 -46.25
N GLU A 843 -18.32 21.89 -46.42
CA GLU A 843 -19.71 22.42 -46.52
C GLU A 843 -20.44 22.68 -45.19
N GLU A 844 -20.00 23.71 -44.44
CA GLU A 844 -20.74 24.99 -44.22
C GLU A 844 -19.94 25.95 -43.33
#